data_AF-A0A1X7T1M0-F1
#
_entry.id   AF-A0A1X7T1M0-F1
#
_cell.length_a   1.000
_cell.length_b   1.000
_cell.length_c   1.000
_cell.angle_alpha   90.00
_cell.angle_beta   90.00
_cell.angle_gamma   90.00
#
_symmetry.space_group_name_H-M   'P 1'
#
loop_
_entity.id
_entity.type
_entity.pdbx_description
1 polymer ?
#
loop_
_entity_poly.entity_id
_entity_poly.type
_entity_poly.pdbx_seq_one_letter_code
_entity_poly.pdbx_strand_id
1 'polypeptide(L)'
;MRGAPHYHILLWIENAPVVGIDRPEEVCSFIQDRITCHIPDSNTSPDLNFLVTKYQMHKCSKYCKRNIKVGKTYVSRCRFDFPRPVRDSICINDVENSLKSCNKVYYLKRNEKEVRVNDYNPLLLKLWRANMDLQYIAERSLSLTEYVTGYVTEAEKSHAQDLWDEVSSCDNIYSRLWKIGQKLHRAKEVGLYEASDLLLGESLYMKSVTVQYINVYLPHKRSRKIKNYSYLTKMDRSSKDIFNPSIIEDFYPTRPNNMEDVSLYEFVANYKFDKIGENGEREYKLRSKPVLPNHRKFNPMQEAERDDFYYSLIFLFVPFRDESTLVMGGETMEEAFRRHREASIRGIENHFNKLQKLLEAERNWKKIADARNKAGFTEEELPDNKEDDEPQLLGEIMEAVADIADMHINVPNLTLEQRETMLNVDQKRIFDKIKSHLISQKEREDLLENESSRLLRLDNIKPLRMFISGVGGTGKSFLIEAIKCLVDDIWHPKSGEIMCAIVAPTGIAAFNVGGLTIHRLFQLPIEHEGKTAGYWALSKEAQKRIKMTLKNLKIIIVDEVSMVSNLNLAYLHMRLEDIFGTDEWFGSKNILFVGDLLQLPPVNGRPVFNKISNKLVKTRLGAANAVNLWKETVEYDELTINERQKGDETFFKMLDSIRHGCLTDDTIDTLKSHVFNVSIQEKYKELESEGTNPPICLFSKIDACEKNQ
;
A
#
# COMPACT_ATOMS: atom_id res chain seq x y z
N MET A 1 -6.67 2.39 11.39
CA MET A 1 -7.85 1.77 10.75
C MET A 1 -7.86 2.13 9.28
N ARG A 2 -7.19 1.35 8.44
CA ARG A 2 -7.53 1.16 7.02
C ARG A 2 -7.65 -0.35 6.90
N GLY A 3 -8.84 -0.86 6.57
CA GLY A 3 -9.02 -2.29 6.36
C GLY A 3 -10.35 -2.88 6.80
N ALA A 4 -10.92 -2.56 7.98
CA ALA A 4 -12.19 -3.16 8.39
C ALA A 4 -13.23 -2.99 7.26
N PRO A 5 -14.01 -4.02 6.86
CA PRO A 5 -15.09 -3.81 5.91
C PRO A 5 -16.04 -2.79 6.54
N HIS A 6 -16.00 -1.57 6.01
CA HIS A 6 -16.76 -0.43 6.48
C HIS A 6 -17.41 0.17 5.24
N TYR A 7 -18.68 0.51 5.39
CA TYR A 7 -19.45 1.10 4.31
C TYR A 7 -19.53 2.60 4.52
N HIS A 8 -19.18 3.34 3.48
CA HIS A 8 -19.52 4.74 3.34
C HIS A 8 -20.86 4.82 2.61
N ILE A 9 -21.90 5.24 3.32
CA ILE A 9 -23.28 5.22 2.80
C ILE A 9 -23.85 6.63 2.90
N LEU A 10 -24.40 7.11 1.78
CA LEU A 10 -25.25 8.29 1.74
C LEU A 10 -26.71 7.83 1.69
N LEU A 11 -27.54 8.27 2.65
CA LEU A 11 -28.95 7.92 2.72
C LEU A 11 -29.79 9.18 2.45
N TRP A 12 -30.56 9.16 1.36
CA TRP A 12 -31.54 10.20 1.09
C TRP A 12 -32.88 9.87 1.72
N ILE A 13 -33.44 10.84 2.45
CA ILE A 13 -34.74 10.73 3.09
C ILE A 13 -35.64 11.76 2.41
N GLU A 14 -36.74 11.29 1.83
CA GLU A 14 -37.73 12.13 1.18
C GLU A 14 -38.34 13.12 2.20
N ASN A 15 -38.50 14.39 1.81
CA ASN A 15 -39.06 15.46 2.64
C ASN A 15 -38.31 15.73 3.96
N ALA A 16 -36.99 15.50 4.01
CA ALA A 16 -36.18 15.87 5.17
C ALA A 16 -36.04 17.41 5.29
N PRO A 17 -36.08 17.97 6.52
CA PRO A 17 -36.02 19.42 6.74
C PRO A 17 -34.62 20.00 6.47
N VAL A 18 -34.55 21.13 5.77
CA VAL A 18 -33.33 21.75 5.29
C VAL A 18 -32.78 22.74 6.32
N VAL A 19 -31.55 22.49 6.78
CA VAL A 19 -30.83 23.37 7.71
C VAL A 19 -30.67 24.77 7.10
N GLY A 20 -31.17 25.79 7.80
CA GLY A 20 -31.12 27.19 7.37
C GLY A 20 -32.29 27.65 6.50
N ILE A 21 -33.25 26.77 6.19
CA ILE A 21 -34.53 27.12 5.54
C ILE A 21 -35.68 26.80 6.50
N ASP A 22 -35.76 25.55 6.95
CA ASP A 22 -36.79 25.09 7.88
C ASP A 22 -36.46 25.50 9.32
N ARG A 23 -37.48 25.48 10.18
CA ARG A 23 -37.33 25.94 11.57
C ARG A 23 -36.30 25.07 12.30
N PRO A 24 -35.37 25.65 13.08
CA PRO A 24 -34.38 24.89 13.83
C PRO A 24 -35.00 23.79 14.70
N GLU A 25 -36.19 24.02 15.26
CA GLU A 25 -36.93 23.05 16.07
C GLU A 25 -37.38 21.83 15.25
N GLU A 26 -37.83 22.03 14.02
CA GLU A 26 -38.25 20.96 13.11
C GLU A 26 -37.05 20.11 12.67
N VAL A 27 -35.94 20.77 12.34
CA VAL A 27 -34.66 20.10 12.05
C VAL A 27 -34.16 19.31 13.26
N CYS A 28 -34.18 19.92 14.45
CA CYS A 28 -33.76 19.28 15.69
C CYS A 28 -34.60 18.05 16.01
N SER A 29 -35.93 18.16 15.93
CA SER A 29 -36.85 17.04 16.15
C SER A 29 -36.58 15.92 15.16
N PHE A 30 -36.45 16.26 13.88
CA PHE A 30 -36.19 15.26 12.82
C PHE A 30 -34.90 14.47 13.05
N ILE A 31 -33.83 15.15 13.50
CA ILE A 31 -32.56 14.52 13.86
C ILE A 31 -32.73 13.64 15.10
N GLN A 32 -33.34 14.16 16.17
CA GLN A 32 -33.49 13.43 17.44
C GLN A 32 -34.34 12.16 17.30
N ASP A 33 -35.34 12.17 16.41
CA ASP A 33 -36.17 10.99 16.12
C ASP A 33 -35.39 9.84 15.47
N ARG A 34 -34.25 10.13 14.83
CA ARG A 34 -33.53 9.18 13.97
C ARG A 34 -32.11 8.90 14.44
N ILE A 35 -31.46 9.84 15.10
CA ILE A 35 -30.07 9.75 15.50
C ILE A 35 -29.98 10.07 16.99
N THR A 36 -29.38 9.16 17.74
CA THR A 36 -29.17 9.29 19.17
C THR A 36 -27.75 8.91 19.55
N CYS A 37 -27.34 9.34 20.73
CA CYS A 37 -26.12 8.90 21.42
C CYS A 37 -26.44 8.43 22.84
N HIS A 38 -27.72 8.23 23.15
CA HIS A 38 -28.19 7.83 24.47
C HIS A 38 -27.80 6.37 24.76
N ILE A 39 -27.47 6.07 26.02
CA ILE A 39 -27.33 4.69 26.50
C ILE A 39 -28.67 4.29 27.14
N PRO A 40 -29.47 3.39 26.54
CA PRO A 40 -30.76 2.97 27.09
C PRO A 40 -30.62 2.32 28.46
N ASP A 41 -31.68 2.34 29.28
CA ASP A 41 -31.68 1.64 30.57
C ASP A 41 -31.64 0.12 30.38
N SER A 42 -30.75 -0.55 31.12
CA SER A 42 -30.57 -2.00 31.07
C SER A 42 -31.81 -2.80 31.50
N ASN A 43 -32.70 -2.22 32.30
CA ASN A 43 -33.94 -2.88 32.74
C ASN A 43 -35.08 -2.77 31.73
N THR A 44 -35.09 -1.72 30.91
CA THR A 44 -36.19 -1.47 29.94
C THR A 44 -35.83 -1.88 28.52
N SER A 45 -34.55 -1.85 28.16
CA SER A 45 -34.06 -2.23 26.83
C SER A 45 -32.67 -2.90 26.93
N PRO A 46 -32.60 -4.10 27.54
CA PRO A 46 -31.34 -4.79 27.79
C PRO A 46 -30.52 -5.04 26.52
N ASP A 47 -31.19 -5.43 25.42
CA ASP A 47 -30.51 -5.71 24.15
C ASP A 47 -29.87 -4.48 23.54
N LEU A 48 -30.58 -3.35 23.50
CA LEU A 48 -30.04 -2.12 22.92
C LEU A 48 -28.96 -1.53 23.83
N ASN A 49 -29.13 -1.60 25.16
CA ASN A 49 -28.09 -1.23 26.12
C ASN A 49 -26.79 -2.03 25.86
N PHE A 50 -26.90 -3.36 25.68
CA PHE A 50 -25.76 -4.21 25.36
C PHE A 50 -25.09 -3.80 24.04
N LEU A 51 -25.87 -3.59 22.98
CA LEU A 51 -25.34 -3.22 21.67
C LEU A 51 -24.61 -1.87 21.68
N VAL A 52 -25.18 -0.86 22.34
CA VAL A 52 -24.58 0.47 22.45
C VAL A 52 -23.27 0.42 23.23
N THR A 53 -23.29 -0.23 24.39
CA THR A 53 -22.11 -0.37 25.25
C THR A 53 -21.00 -1.16 24.56
N LYS A 54 -21.36 -2.18 23.77
CA LYS A 54 -20.40 -3.04 23.06
C LYS A 54 -19.81 -2.37 21.81
N TYR A 55 -20.63 -1.75 20.97
CA TYR A 55 -20.23 -1.34 19.62
C TYR A 55 -20.07 0.17 19.43
N GLN A 56 -20.77 1.02 20.18
CA GLN A 56 -20.79 2.48 19.96
C GLN A 56 -19.87 3.27 20.89
N MET A 57 -19.23 2.61 21.87
CA MET A 57 -18.33 3.26 22.81
C MET A 57 -16.95 3.52 22.19
N HIS A 58 -16.59 4.78 22.01
CA HIS A 58 -15.28 5.20 21.52
C HIS A 58 -14.19 5.11 22.60
N LYS A 59 -13.19 4.27 22.33
CA LYS A 59 -11.95 4.19 23.11
C LYS A 59 -10.81 4.78 22.29
N CYS A 60 -10.16 5.80 22.84
CA CYS A 60 -9.09 6.50 22.11
C CYS A 60 -7.89 5.56 21.91
N SER A 61 -7.53 5.28 20.66
CA SER A 61 -6.32 4.54 20.26
C SER A 61 -5.21 5.49 19.80
N LYS A 62 -3.99 4.98 19.58
CA LYS A 62 -2.89 5.76 18.98
C LYS A 62 -3.28 6.39 17.63
N TYR A 63 -4.14 5.72 16.85
CA TYR A 63 -4.60 6.23 15.55
C TYR A 63 -5.41 7.52 15.65
N CYS A 64 -6.26 7.65 16.68
CA CYS A 64 -7.13 8.81 16.79
C CYS A 64 -6.48 9.95 17.59
N LYS A 65 -5.49 9.67 18.43
CA LYS A 65 -4.76 10.71 19.17
C LYS A 65 -3.83 11.47 18.22
N ARG A 66 -4.03 12.79 18.13
CA ARG A 66 -3.14 13.71 17.41
C ARG A 66 -2.62 14.76 18.38
N ASN A 67 -1.35 15.12 18.25
CA ASN A 67 -0.78 16.23 18.99
C ASN A 67 -1.10 17.52 18.26
N ILE A 68 -1.91 18.36 18.88
CA ILE A 68 -2.32 19.66 18.33
C ILE A 68 -1.59 20.74 19.12
N LYS A 69 -1.00 21.70 18.40
CA LYS A 69 -0.37 22.87 19.01
C LYS A 69 -1.46 23.84 19.46
N VAL A 70 -1.55 24.09 20.76
CA VAL A 70 -2.48 25.07 21.36
C VAL A 70 -1.62 26.14 22.01
N GLY A 71 -1.46 27.27 21.33
CA GLY A 71 -0.52 28.32 21.75
C GLY A 71 0.94 27.84 21.69
N LYS A 72 1.65 27.85 22.83
CA LYS A 72 3.05 27.40 22.96
C LYS A 72 3.20 25.93 23.37
N THR A 73 2.11 25.23 23.69
CA THR A 73 2.14 23.85 24.19
C THR A 73 1.48 22.89 23.22
N TYR A 74 1.91 21.62 23.24
CA TYR A 74 1.29 20.55 22.48
C TYR A 74 0.34 19.77 23.38
N VAL A 75 -0.91 19.62 22.95
CA VAL A 75 -1.93 18.86 23.66
C VAL A 75 -2.38 17.69 22.80
N SER A 76 -2.35 16.48 23.36
CA SER A 76 -2.88 15.30 22.69
C SER A 76 -4.41 15.33 22.72
N ARG A 77 -5.04 15.41 21.54
CA ARG A 77 -6.50 15.40 21.38
C ARG A 77 -6.95 14.30 20.43
N CYS A 78 -8.16 13.80 20.60
CA CYS A 78 -8.75 12.86 19.66
C CYS A 78 -9.19 13.59 18.39
N ARG A 79 -8.77 13.12 17.21
CA ARG A 79 -9.18 13.67 15.90
C ARG A 79 -10.69 13.58 15.62
N PHE A 80 -11.40 12.74 16.38
CA PHE A 80 -12.85 12.55 16.29
C PHE A 80 -13.61 13.32 17.39
N ASP A 81 -12.93 14.23 18.08
CA ASP A 81 -13.52 15.13 19.08
C ASP A 81 -14.11 14.41 20.32
N PHE A 82 -13.49 13.31 20.74
CA PHE A 82 -13.83 12.61 21.99
C PHE A 82 -12.92 13.02 23.16
N PRO A 83 -13.45 13.21 24.39
CA PRO A 83 -14.87 13.13 24.75
C PRO A 83 -15.67 14.31 24.20
N ARG A 84 -16.87 14.03 23.65
CA ARG A 84 -17.78 15.03 23.08
C ARG A 84 -18.40 15.85 24.23
N PRO A 85 -18.71 17.14 24.01
CA PRO A 85 -19.23 18.00 25.08
C PRO A 85 -20.59 17.53 25.61
N VAL A 86 -20.77 17.65 26.92
CA VAL A 86 -22.06 17.46 27.62
C VAL A 86 -23.00 18.60 27.24
N ARG A 87 -24.24 18.28 26.92
CA ARG A 87 -25.27 19.24 26.45
C ARG A 87 -26.64 18.78 26.94
N ASP A 88 -27.43 19.70 27.48
CA ASP A 88 -28.78 19.41 28.01
C ASP A 88 -29.86 19.33 26.92
N SER A 89 -29.60 19.91 25.75
CA SER A 89 -30.46 19.89 24.57
C SER A 89 -29.62 19.72 23.30
N ILE A 90 -30.28 19.33 22.20
CA ILE A 90 -29.67 19.40 20.87
C ILE A 90 -29.38 20.88 20.53
N CYS A 91 -28.24 21.12 19.90
CA CYS A 91 -27.78 22.44 19.51
C CYS A 91 -27.29 22.37 18.07
N ILE A 92 -27.89 23.18 17.19
CA ILE A 92 -27.40 23.41 15.84
C ILE A 92 -26.34 24.51 15.94
N ASN A 93 -25.15 24.26 15.41
CA ASN A 93 -24.09 25.27 15.37
C ASN A 93 -24.43 26.34 14.33
N ASP A 94 -23.87 27.54 14.49
CA ASP A 94 -24.10 28.68 13.60
C ASP A 94 -23.93 28.28 12.13
N VAL A 95 -25.05 28.34 11.40
CA VAL A 95 -25.20 27.85 10.04
C VAL A 95 -24.17 28.51 9.12
N GLU A 96 -23.85 29.79 9.32
CA GLU A 96 -22.91 30.48 8.44
C GLU A 96 -21.45 30.03 8.63
N ASN A 97 -21.07 29.67 9.85
CA ASN A 97 -19.73 29.15 10.17
C ASN A 97 -19.59 27.65 9.92
N SER A 98 -20.65 26.86 10.16
CA SER A 98 -20.67 25.41 9.91
C SER A 98 -20.82 25.03 8.44
N LEU A 99 -21.38 25.91 7.59
CA LEU A 99 -21.38 25.70 6.14
C LEU A 99 -20.03 26.09 5.51
N LYS A 100 -19.28 27.03 6.10
CA LYS A 100 -17.95 27.51 5.63
C LYS A 100 -16.75 26.75 6.21
N SER A 101 -16.92 25.97 7.29
CA SER A 101 -15.86 25.19 7.96
C SER A 101 -16.24 23.71 8.04
N CYS A 102 -15.26 22.79 8.06
CA CYS A 102 -15.49 21.34 8.24
C CYS A 102 -15.98 20.95 9.66
N ASN A 103 -16.63 21.86 10.38
CA ASN A 103 -17.12 21.65 11.73
C ASN A 103 -18.47 20.94 11.71
N LYS A 104 -18.70 20.09 12.72
CA LYS A 104 -19.94 19.33 12.86
C LYS A 104 -21.16 20.28 12.93
N VAL A 105 -22.20 20.00 12.14
CA VAL A 105 -23.38 20.90 12.00
C VAL A 105 -24.23 20.95 13.27
N TYR A 106 -24.27 19.87 14.05
CA TYR A 106 -25.06 19.78 15.28
C TYR A 106 -24.36 18.95 16.35
N TYR A 107 -24.73 19.22 17.61
CA TYR A 107 -24.41 18.37 18.75
C TYR A 107 -25.70 17.86 19.40
N LEU A 108 -25.83 16.54 19.52
CA LEU A 108 -26.91 15.91 20.26
C LEU A 108 -26.82 16.21 21.76
N LYS A 109 -27.98 16.14 22.43
CA LYS A 109 -28.06 16.08 23.90
C LYS A 109 -27.22 14.91 24.41
N ARG A 110 -26.30 15.18 25.35
CA ARG A 110 -25.38 14.20 25.92
C ARG A 110 -25.19 14.44 27.41
N ASN A 111 -25.29 13.39 28.21
CA ASN A 111 -24.88 13.41 29.61
C ASN A 111 -23.41 12.97 29.78
N GLU A 112 -22.88 13.07 31.01
CA GLU A 112 -21.49 12.71 31.34
C GLU A 112 -21.11 11.27 31.00
N LYS A 113 -22.08 10.33 31.03
CA LYS A 113 -21.85 8.91 30.72
C LYS A 113 -21.79 8.66 29.21
N GLU A 114 -22.34 9.57 28.41
CA GLU A 114 -22.51 9.43 26.96
C GLU A 114 -21.46 10.18 26.14
N VAL A 115 -20.54 10.89 26.78
CA VAL A 115 -19.50 11.70 26.12
C VAL A 115 -18.58 10.89 25.20
N ARG A 116 -18.61 9.56 25.28
CA ARG A 116 -17.85 8.62 24.44
C ARG A 116 -18.70 7.79 23.50
N VAL A 117 -20.00 8.04 23.40
CA VAL A 117 -20.91 7.29 22.53
C VAL A 117 -20.91 7.94 21.13
N ASN A 118 -20.71 7.14 20.09
CA ASN A 118 -20.91 7.55 18.70
C ASN A 118 -22.38 7.89 18.42
N ASP A 119 -22.64 8.64 17.35
CA ASP A 119 -24.01 8.91 16.94
C ASP A 119 -24.53 7.72 16.13
N TYR A 120 -25.66 7.15 16.54
CA TYR A 120 -26.19 5.92 15.95
C TYR A 120 -27.72 6.01 15.77
N ASN A 121 -28.25 5.15 14.89
CA ASN A 121 -29.69 4.94 14.76
C ASN A 121 -30.03 3.62 15.48
N PRO A 122 -30.97 3.60 16.44
CA PRO A 122 -31.27 2.40 17.22
C PRO A 122 -31.68 1.19 16.37
N LEU A 123 -32.46 1.40 15.30
CA LEU A 123 -32.92 0.33 14.41
C LEU A 123 -31.76 -0.22 13.58
N LEU A 124 -30.98 0.66 12.96
CA LEU A 124 -29.81 0.24 12.18
C LEU A 124 -28.77 -0.45 13.05
N LEU A 125 -28.58 -0.03 14.30
CA LEU A 125 -27.65 -0.70 15.22
C LEU A 125 -28.11 -2.12 15.59
N LYS A 126 -29.42 -2.33 15.80
CA LYS A 126 -29.98 -3.67 16.07
C LYS A 126 -29.76 -4.63 14.90
N LEU A 127 -29.88 -4.13 13.68
CA LEU A 127 -29.68 -4.90 12.45
C LEU A 127 -28.19 -5.12 12.15
N TRP A 128 -27.39 -4.04 12.17
CA TRP A 128 -25.99 -4.04 11.76
C TRP A 128 -25.06 -4.68 12.79
N ARG A 129 -25.35 -4.52 14.10
CA ARG A 129 -24.56 -5.03 15.24
C ARG A 129 -23.05 -4.76 15.13
N ALA A 130 -22.70 -3.60 14.56
CA ALA A 130 -21.33 -3.13 14.46
C ALA A 130 -21.30 -1.60 14.64
N ASN A 131 -20.08 -1.05 14.80
CA ASN A 131 -19.88 0.38 15.01
C ASN A 131 -20.47 1.18 13.82
N MET A 132 -21.09 2.32 14.12
CA MET A 132 -21.51 3.31 13.13
C MET A 132 -21.26 4.71 13.68
N ASP A 133 -21.16 5.70 12.80
CA ASP A 133 -21.17 7.12 13.17
C ASP A 133 -22.05 7.84 12.14
N LEU A 134 -23.34 7.92 12.45
CA LEU A 134 -24.33 8.56 11.59
C LEU A 134 -24.36 10.05 11.85
N GLN A 135 -24.36 10.83 10.77
CA GLN A 135 -24.41 12.28 10.85
C GLN A 135 -25.48 12.81 9.89
N TYR A 136 -26.32 13.71 10.38
CA TYR A 136 -27.20 14.49 9.53
C TYR A 136 -26.38 15.55 8.79
N ILE A 137 -26.43 15.50 7.46
CA ILE A 137 -25.66 16.40 6.59
C ILE A 137 -26.61 17.46 6.03
N ALA A 138 -26.27 18.74 6.21
CA ALA A 138 -27.05 19.82 5.63
C ALA A 138 -26.89 19.85 4.09
N GLU A 139 -28.00 20.05 3.37
CA GLU A 139 -28.05 20.05 1.90
C GLU A 139 -27.10 21.07 1.24
N ARG A 140 -26.75 22.14 1.98
CA ARG A 140 -25.79 23.18 1.57
C ARG A 140 -24.42 23.09 2.26
N SER A 141 -24.04 21.95 2.83
CA SER A 141 -22.73 21.85 3.52
C SER A 141 -21.59 21.55 2.55
N LEU A 142 -20.47 22.29 2.70
CA LEU A 142 -19.17 21.97 2.08
C LEU A 142 -18.75 20.52 2.38
N SER A 143 -19.11 20.01 3.56
CA SER A 143 -18.81 18.65 4.01
C SER A 143 -19.38 17.56 3.11
N LEU A 144 -20.59 17.70 2.54
CA LEU A 144 -21.12 16.70 1.58
C LEU A 144 -20.27 16.66 0.31
N THR A 145 -19.92 17.84 -0.19
CA THR A 145 -19.18 17.99 -1.45
C THR A 145 -17.75 17.50 -1.26
N GLU A 146 -17.04 17.95 -0.22
CA GLU A 146 -15.69 17.48 0.13
C GLU A 146 -15.64 15.96 0.39
N TYR A 147 -16.66 15.42 1.04
CA TYR A 147 -16.75 13.98 1.27
C TYR A 147 -16.88 13.23 -0.05
N VAL A 148 -17.85 13.61 -0.90
CA VAL A 148 -18.05 12.95 -2.20
C VAL A 148 -16.85 13.16 -3.14
N THR A 149 -16.32 14.39 -3.24
CA THR A 149 -15.17 14.68 -4.10
C THR A 149 -13.92 13.98 -3.58
N GLY A 150 -13.64 14.01 -2.28
CA GLY A 150 -12.45 13.37 -1.71
C GLY A 150 -12.36 11.86 -1.94
N TYR A 151 -13.50 11.16 -2.06
CA TYR A 151 -13.54 9.74 -2.44
C TYR A 151 -13.52 9.50 -3.95
N VAL A 152 -14.06 10.42 -4.75
CA VAL A 152 -14.05 10.31 -6.22
C VAL A 152 -12.70 10.69 -6.81
N THR A 153 -11.98 11.63 -6.18
CA THR A 153 -10.73 12.19 -6.69
C THR A 153 -9.48 11.64 -6.00
N GLU A 154 -9.60 10.63 -5.12
CA GLU A 154 -8.54 10.01 -4.28
C GLU A 154 -7.09 10.41 -4.65
N ALA A 155 -6.66 11.60 -4.16
CA ALA A 155 -5.34 12.26 -4.29
C ALA A 155 -5.24 13.55 -5.13
N GLU A 156 -6.29 14.00 -5.82
CA GLU A 156 -6.27 15.29 -6.55
C GLU A 156 -6.67 16.46 -5.62
N LYS A 157 -5.87 17.54 -5.59
CA LYS A 157 -6.17 18.75 -4.81
C LYS A 157 -7.18 19.63 -5.55
N SER A 158 -8.41 19.17 -5.71
CA SER A 158 -9.42 19.99 -6.41
C SER A 158 -9.73 21.29 -5.63
N HIS A 159 -9.77 22.43 -6.32
CA HIS A 159 -10.26 23.73 -5.81
C HIS A 159 -11.76 23.64 -5.49
N ALA A 160 -12.10 23.01 -4.35
CA ALA A 160 -13.47 22.72 -3.94
C ALA A 160 -14.31 23.99 -3.69
N GLN A 161 -13.67 25.13 -3.41
CA GLN A 161 -14.32 26.42 -3.18
C GLN A 161 -14.89 27.05 -4.47
N ASP A 162 -14.17 26.97 -5.60
CA ASP A 162 -14.65 27.52 -6.89
C ASP A 162 -15.81 26.69 -7.50
N LEU A 163 -15.97 25.45 -7.04
CA LEU A 163 -17.14 24.63 -7.33
C LEU A 163 -18.37 25.08 -6.54
N TRP A 164 -18.18 25.66 -5.36
CA TRP A 164 -19.24 25.92 -4.41
C TRP A 164 -20.12 27.13 -4.77
N ASP A 165 -19.51 28.21 -5.25
CA ASP A 165 -20.23 29.44 -5.59
C ASP A 165 -21.18 29.24 -6.79
N GLU A 166 -20.83 28.38 -7.75
CA GLU A 166 -21.70 28.03 -8.90
C GLU A 166 -22.72 26.92 -8.60
N VAL A 167 -22.38 25.97 -7.72
CA VAL A 167 -23.31 24.90 -7.30
C VAL A 167 -24.47 25.48 -6.47
N SER A 168 -24.19 26.54 -5.71
CA SER A 168 -25.18 27.28 -4.91
C SER A 168 -26.28 27.94 -5.75
N SER A 169 -26.03 28.20 -7.05
CA SER A 169 -26.98 28.88 -7.94
C SER A 169 -27.93 27.95 -8.69
N CYS A 170 -27.90 26.63 -8.42
CA CYS A 170 -28.70 25.63 -9.14
C CYS A 170 -29.87 25.11 -8.27
N ASP A 171 -31.05 24.96 -8.87
CA ASP A 171 -32.31 24.70 -8.15
C ASP A 171 -32.52 23.24 -7.69
N ASN A 172 -31.83 22.26 -8.29
CA ASN A 172 -31.97 20.85 -7.90
C ASN A 172 -30.65 20.08 -7.82
N ILE A 173 -30.62 19.08 -6.93
CA ILE A 173 -29.42 18.32 -6.57
C ILE A 173 -28.87 17.47 -7.73
N TYR A 174 -29.73 16.98 -8.62
CA TYR A 174 -29.31 16.24 -9.81
C TYR A 174 -28.51 17.13 -10.77
N SER A 175 -28.99 18.35 -11.03
CA SER A 175 -28.30 19.33 -11.87
C SER A 175 -26.98 19.79 -11.25
N ARG A 176 -26.94 19.89 -9.91
CA ARG A 176 -25.70 20.14 -9.15
C ARG A 176 -24.70 19.02 -9.35
N LEU A 177 -25.09 17.77 -9.11
CA LEU A 177 -24.22 16.59 -9.27
C LEU A 177 -23.76 16.39 -10.72
N TRP A 178 -24.63 16.64 -11.70
CA TRP A 178 -24.30 16.57 -13.11
C TRP A 178 -23.29 17.65 -13.53
N LYS A 179 -23.45 18.89 -13.06
CA LYS A 179 -22.49 19.97 -13.28
C LYS A 179 -21.17 19.70 -12.56
N ILE A 180 -21.20 19.19 -11.33
CA ILE A 180 -20.01 18.72 -10.59
C ILE A 180 -19.29 17.66 -11.41
N GLY A 181 -20.00 16.64 -11.90
CA GLY A 181 -19.43 15.60 -12.76
C GLY A 181 -18.80 16.15 -14.04
N GLN A 182 -19.46 17.07 -14.74
CA GLN A 182 -18.89 17.74 -15.91
C GLN A 182 -17.66 18.59 -15.59
N LYS A 183 -17.65 19.29 -14.45
CA LYS A 183 -16.53 20.15 -14.05
C LYS A 183 -15.34 19.32 -13.58
N LEU A 184 -15.56 18.22 -12.84
CA LEU A 184 -14.54 17.23 -12.51
C LEU A 184 -13.92 16.63 -13.78
N HIS A 185 -14.73 16.33 -14.79
CA HIS A 185 -14.22 15.86 -16.07
C HIS A 185 -13.36 16.92 -16.80
N ARG A 186 -13.65 18.21 -16.62
CA ARG A 186 -12.89 19.33 -17.22
C ARG A 186 -11.70 19.80 -16.39
N ALA A 187 -11.71 19.54 -15.08
CA ALA A 187 -10.72 20.02 -14.10
C ALA A 187 -9.74 18.93 -13.66
N LYS A 188 -9.76 17.76 -14.31
CA LYS A 188 -8.82 16.67 -14.00
C LYS A 188 -7.38 17.18 -14.11
N GLU A 189 -6.68 17.18 -12.99
CA GLU A 189 -5.25 17.46 -12.95
C GLU A 189 -4.52 16.23 -13.48
N VAL A 190 -4.05 16.32 -14.72
CA VAL A 190 -3.18 15.31 -15.31
C VAL A 190 -1.73 15.70 -15.05
N GLY A 191 -0.92 14.75 -14.59
CA GLY A 191 0.51 14.99 -14.43
C GLY A 191 1.13 15.46 -15.75
N LEU A 192 2.17 16.28 -15.72
CA LEU A 192 2.79 16.87 -16.92
C LEU A 192 3.08 15.82 -18.02
N TYR A 193 3.52 14.63 -17.62
CA TYR A 193 3.80 13.53 -18.53
C TYR A 193 2.55 12.87 -19.10
N GLU A 194 1.50 12.66 -18.29
CA GLU A 194 0.20 12.16 -18.75
C GLU A 194 -0.44 13.17 -19.73
N ALA A 195 -0.40 14.46 -19.40
CA ALA A 195 -0.85 15.53 -20.27
C ALA A 195 -0.08 15.53 -21.60
N SER A 196 1.24 15.37 -21.53
CA SER A 196 2.09 15.33 -22.73
C SER A 196 1.77 14.13 -23.62
N ASP A 197 1.60 12.94 -23.04
CA ASP A 197 1.26 11.74 -23.81
C ASP A 197 -0.14 11.84 -24.43
N LEU A 198 -1.13 12.33 -23.69
CA LEU A 198 -2.47 12.58 -24.20
C LEU A 198 -2.48 13.60 -25.34
N LEU A 199 -1.76 14.72 -25.20
CA LEU A 199 -1.66 15.76 -26.23
C LEU A 199 -0.92 15.29 -27.49
N LEU A 200 0.02 14.35 -27.33
CA LEU A 200 0.74 13.74 -28.44
C LEU A 200 -0.03 12.56 -29.08
N GLY A 201 -1.21 12.21 -28.57
CA GLY A 201 -2.01 11.07 -29.05
C GLY A 201 -1.39 9.72 -28.70
N GLU A 202 -0.53 9.68 -27.69
CA GLU A 202 0.23 8.52 -27.28
C GLU A 202 -0.56 7.68 -26.26
N SER A 203 -0.50 6.36 -26.40
CA SER A 203 -1.18 5.45 -25.46
C SER A 203 -0.57 5.51 -24.05
N LEU A 204 -1.43 5.61 -23.02
CA LEU A 204 -1.08 5.65 -21.59
C LEU A 204 -0.91 4.26 -20.94
N TYR A 205 -1.18 3.17 -21.65
CA TYR A 205 -1.09 1.81 -21.09
C TYR A 205 0.16 1.06 -21.56
N MET A 206 0.68 0.16 -20.72
CA MET A 206 1.78 -0.78 -21.04
C MET A 206 3.12 -0.13 -21.48
N LYS A 207 3.34 1.16 -21.23
CA LYS A 207 4.63 1.82 -21.49
C LYS A 207 5.50 1.83 -20.23
N SER A 208 6.55 1.03 -20.23
CA SER A 208 7.66 1.19 -19.30
C SER A 208 8.94 1.23 -20.08
N VAL A 209 9.55 2.41 -20.15
CA VAL A 209 10.71 2.68 -20.99
C VAL A 209 11.88 3.01 -20.07
N THR A 210 12.97 2.25 -20.19
CA THR A 210 14.21 2.56 -19.46
C THR A 210 14.85 3.77 -20.12
N VAL A 211 15.13 4.81 -19.34
CA VAL A 211 15.78 6.03 -19.83
C VAL A 211 17.28 5.95 -19.61
N GLN A 212 18.08 6.28 -20.64
CA GLN A 212 19.54 6.35 -20.54
C GLN A 212 20.01 7.75 -20.94
N TYR A 213 20.64 8.47 -20.00
CA TYR A 213 21.10 9.84 -20.26
C TYR A 213 22.39 9.87 -21.10
N ILE A 214 22.42 10.69 -22.15
CA ILE A 214 23.58 10.99 -22.98
C ILE A 214 24.03 12.42 -22.67
N ASN A 215 25.30 12.58 -22.31
CA ASN A 215 25.90 13.89 -22.08
C ASN A 215 26.30 14.51 -23.44
N VAL A 216 25.49 15.44 -23.94
CA VAL A 216 25.63 16.08 -25.26
C VAL A 216 26.39 17.41 -25.24
N TYR A 217 26.99 17.80 -24.11
CA TYR A 217 27.79 19.03 -24.07
C TYR A 217 29.04 18.90 -24.97
N LEU A 218 29.59 20.04 -25.37
CA LEU A 218 30.89 20.12 -26.02
C LEU A 218 31.98 19.40 -25.20
N PRO A 219 33.01 18.81 -25.84
CA PRO A 219 34.00 17.98 -25.16
C PRO A 219 34.65 18.64 -23.93
N HIS A 220 34.96 19.93 -24.01
CA HIS A 220 35.57 20.69 -22.91
C HIS A 220 34.61 20.99 -21.74
N LYS A 221 33.29 20.86 -21.94
CA LYS A 221 32.24 21.04 -20.92
C LYS A 221 31.75 19.70 -20.33
N ARG A 222 32.17 18.55 -20.87
CA ARG A 222 31.67 17.23 -20.42
C ARG A 222 32.37 16.76 -19.15
N SER A 223 31.57 16.48 -18.13
CA SER A 223 32.04 15.83 -16.90
C SER A 223 32.37 14.36 -17.13
N ARG A 224 33.52 13.89 -16.64
CA ARG A 224 33.95 12.49 -16.68
C ARG A 224 33.95 11.87 -15.29
N LYS A 225 33.61 10.58 -15.20
CA LYS A 225 33.60 9.84 -13.94
C LYS A 225 34.99 9.31 -13.62
N ILE A 226 35.59 9.75 -12.52
CA ILE A 226 36.90 9.29 -12.06
C ILE A 226 36.82 7.81 -11.62
N LYS A 227 37.90 7.04 -11.85
CA LYS A 227 38.03 5.65 -11.35
C LYS A 227 38.00 5.61 -9.82
N ASN A 228 37.58 4.49 -9.24
CA ASN A 228 37.51 4.36 -7.79
C ASN A 228 38.91 4.52 -7.15
N TYR A 229 38.97 5.12 -5.96
CA TYR A 229 40.19 5.38 -5.21
C TYR A 229 41.11 4.15 -5.08
N SER A 230 40.53 2.96 -4.90
CA SER A 230 41.28 1.70 -4.80
C SER A 230 42.05 1.30 -6.07
N TYR A 231 41.60 1.75 -7.25
CA TYR A 231 42.29 1.56 -8.53
C TYR A 231 43.33 2.66 -8.75
N LEU A 232 43.00 3.91 -8.40
CA LEU A 232 43.91 5.05 -8.55
C LEU A 232 45.17 4.91 -7.70
N THR A 233 45.08 4.37 -6.48
CA THR A 233 46.24 4.16 -5.59
C THR A 233 47.21 3.09 -6.09
N LYS A 234 46.75 2.20 -6.97
CA LYS A 234 47.56 1.14 -7.60
C LYS A 234 48.11 1.52 -8.96
N MET A 235 47.68 2.65 -9.51
CA MET A 235 48.16 3.15 -10.79
C MET A 235 49.51 3.84 -10.64
N ASP A 236 50.30 3.79 -11.70
CA ASP A 236 51.52 4.57 -11.78
C ASP A 236 51.21 6.08 -11.68
N ARG A 237 52.05 6.82 -10.96
CA ARG A 237 51.83 8.25 -10.69
C ARG A 237 51.88 9.13 -11.95
N SER A 238 52.40 8.62 -13.06
CA SER A 238 52.42 9.31 -14.36
C SER A 238 51.24 8.97 -15.27
N SER A 239 50.39 8.00 -14.89
CA SER A 239 49.26 7.56 -15.70
C SER A 239 48.18 8.64 -15.82
N LYS A 240 47.81 8.98 -17.05
CA LYS A 240 46.74 9.94 -17.37
C LYS A 240 45.35 9.28 -17.50
N ASP A 241 45.29 7.95 -17.39
CA ASP A 241 44.06 7.16 -17.55
C ASP A 241 43.30 7.02 -16.21
N ILE A 242 42.84 8.15 -15.68
CA ILE A 242 42.18 8.26 -14.38
C ILE A 242 40.64 8.20 -14.46
N PHE A 243 40.06 8.11 -15.66
CA PHE A 243 38.61 8.17 -15.89
C PHE A 243 38.04 6.82 -16.30
N ASN A 244 36.82 6.51 -15.85
CA ASN A 244 36.12 5.30 -16.29
C ASN A 244 35.77 5.39 -17.78
N PRO A 245 35.83 4.26 -18.52
CA PRO A 245 35.39 4.23 -19.90
C PRO A 245 33.95 4.71 -20.05
N SER A 246 33.71 5.57 -21.04
CA SER A 246 32.41 6.18 -21.33
C SER A 246 31.87 5.68 -22.66
N ILE A 247 30.54 5.67 -22.79
CA ILE A 247 29.89 5.26 -24.04
C ILE A 247 30.33 6.14 -25.21
N ILE A 248 30.54 7.43 -24.96
CA ILE A 248 30.85 8.44 -25.96
C ILE A 248 32.30 8.35 -26.43
N GLU A 249 33.25 8.19 -25.52
CA GLU A 249 34.68 8.29 -25.84
C GLU A 249 35.32 6.92 -26.11
N ASP A 250 34.79 5.86 -25.48
CA ASP A 250 35.38 4.54 -25.55
C ASP A 250 34.52 3.58 -26.37
N PHE A 251 33.25 3.37 -26.00
CA PHE A 251 32.48 2.26 -26.59
C PHE A 251 32.00 2.56 -28.01
N TYR A 252 31.40 3.73 -28.25
CA TYR A 252 30.83 4.10 -29.54
C TYR A 252 31.90 4.32 -30.64
N PRO A 253 33.02 5.02 -30.38
CA PRO A 253 34.10 5.20 -31.36
C PRO A 253 34.78 3.89 -31.78
N THR A 254 34.88 2.92 -30.87
CA THR A 254 35.53 1.62 -31.12
C THR A 254 34.53 0.51 -31.49
N ARG A 255 33.35 0.85 -32.02
CA ARG A 255 32.36 -0.14 -32.49
C ARG A 255 32.88 -0.90 -33.73
N PRO A 256 32.39 -2.11 -34.03
CA PRO A 256 32.84 -2.86 -35.20
C PRO A 256 32.47 -2.17 -36.52
N ASN A 257 33.22 -2.47 -37.58
CA ASN A 257 33.07 -1.83 -38.90
C ASN A 257 31.72 -2.10 -39.59
N ASN A 258 30.93 -3.06 -39.11
CA ASN A 258 29.58 -3.32 -39.61
C ASN A 258 28.51 -2.37 -39.01
N MET A 259 28.91 -1.44 -38.13
CA MET A 259 28.04 -0.45 -37.48
C MET A 259 28.41 1.00 -37.87
N GLU A 260 29.07 1.23 -39.02
CA GLU A 260 29.48 2.59 -39.42
C GLU A 260 28.30 3.56 -39.53
N ASP A 261 27.18 3.09 -40.08
CA ASP A 261 25.97 3.90 -40.28
C ASP A 261 25.13 4.11 -39.00
N VAL A 262 25.51 3.49 -37.88
CA VAL A 262 24.73 3.57 -36.64
C VAL A 262 25.08 4.85 -35.90
N SER A 263 24.09 5.72 -35.69
CA SER A 263 24.25 6.95 -34.91
C SER A 263 24.44 6.67 -33.40
N LEU A 264 24.96 7.64 -32.65
CA LEU A 264 25.11 7.50 -31.20
C LEU A 264 23.77 7.24 -30.51
N TYR A 265 22.69 7.90 -30.98
CA TYR A 265 21.34 7.71 -30.47
C TYR A 265 20.87 6.26 -30.64
N GLU A 266 20.99 5.72 -31.86
CA GLU A 266 20.57 4.33 -32.16
C GLU A 266 21.44 3.31 -31.43
N PHE A 267 22.74 3.59 -31.32
CA PHE A 267 23.68 2.75 -30.58
C PHE A 267 23.26 2.62 -29.13
N VAL A 268 22.98 3.74 -28.45
CA VAL A 268 22.51 3.74 -27.06
C VAL A 268 21.15 3.07 -26.92
N ALA A 269 20.21 3.38 -27.82
CA ALA A 269 18.84 2.87 -27.78
C ALA A 269 18.78 1.35 -27.92
N ASN A 270 19.56 0.79 -28.85
CA ASN A 270 19.35 -0.59 -29.31
C ASN A 270 20.47 -1.55 -28.92
N TYR A 271 21.67 -1.08 -28.58
CA TYR A 271 22.82 -1.94 -28.37
C TYR A 271 23.35 -1.86 -26.93
N LYS A 272 23.89 -2.98 -26.46
CA LYS A 272 24.66 -3.05 -25.21
C LYS A 272 25.92 -3.87 -25.43
N PHE A 273 26.98 -3.48 -24.73
CA PHE A 273 28.24 -4.23 -24.73
C PHE A 273 28.01 -5.67 -24.28
N ASP A 274 28.64 -6.63 -24.97
CA ASP A 274 28.57 -8.04 -24.64
C ASP A 274 29.91 -8.56 -24.13
N LYS A 275 30.93 -8.58 -24.98
CA LYS A 275 32.27 -9.09 -24.68
C LYS A 275 33.31 -8.50 -25.63
N ILE A 276 34.58 -8.82 -25.40
CA ILE A 276 35.66 -8.60 -26.36
C ILE A 276 35.85 -9.92 -27.12
N GLY A 277 35.79 -9.87 -28.45
CA GLY A 277 35.98 -11.02 -29.34
C GLY A 277 37.43 -11.50 -29.35
N GLU A 278 37.67 -12.67 -29.94
CA GLU A 278 39.01 -13.28 -30.03
C GLU A 278 39.99 -12.43 -30.86
N ASN A 279 39.47 -11.58 -31.74
CA ASN A 279 40.21 -10.60 -32.53
C ASN A 279 40.53 -9.29 -31.77
N GLY A 280 40.13 -9.18 -30.49
CA GLY A 280 40.31 -7.97 -29.68
C GLY A 280 39.26 -6.87 -29.92
N GLU A 281 38.28 -7.08 -30.80
CA GLU A 281 37.21 -6.12 -31.06
C GLU A 281 36.09 -6.22 -30.02
N ARG A 282 35.40 -5.11 -29.75
CA ARG A 282 34.25 -5.11 -28.83
C ARG A 282 32.99 -5.59 -29.55
N GLU A 283 32.37 -6.66 -29.05
CA GLU A 283 31.10 -7.18 -29.55
C GLU A 283 29.91 -6.59 -28.79
N TYR A 284 28.84 -6.31 -29.52
CA TYR A 284 27.62 -5.69 -29.02
C TYR A 284 26.40 -6.54 -29.38
N LYS A 285 25.45 -6.65 -28.46
CA LYS A 285 24.18 -7.36 -28.67
C LYS A 285 22.98 -6.41 -28.67
N LEU A 286 21.99 -6.75 -29.48
CA LEU A 286 20.71 -6.05 -29.51
C LEU A 286 19.99 -6.22 -28.16
N ARG A 287 19.39 -5.14 -27.68
CA ARG A 287 18.59 -5.15 -26.47
C ARG A 287 17.24 -5.81 -26.75
N SER A 288 16.74 -6.59 -25.80
CA SER A 288 15.41 -7.19 -25.87
C SER A 288 14.27 -6.16 -25.77
N LYS A 289 14.56 -5.01 -25.16
CA LYS A 289 13.72 -3.81 -25.16
C LYS A 289 14.62 -2.60 -25.41
N PRO A 290 14.30 -1.74 -26.38
CA PRO A 290 15.03 -0.50 -26.58
C PRO A 290 14.98 0.37 -25.31
N VAL A 291 16.07 1.07 -25.04
CA VAL A 291 16.08 2.15 -24.05
C VAL A 291 15.77 3.46 -24.76
N LEU A 292 15.21 4.44 -24.05
CA LEU A 292 15.04 5.79 -24.56
C LEU A 292 16.27 6.62 -24.20
N PRO A 293 17.09 7.02 -25.18
CA PRO A 293 18.17 7.96 -24.92
C PRO A 293 17.57 9.33 -24.58
N ASN A 294 17.93 9.87 -23.42
CA ASN A 294 17.56 11.21 -22.98
C ASN A 294 18.79 12.11 -22.93
N HIS A 295 18.62 13.41 -23.08
CA HIS A 295 19.73 14.38 -23.11
C HIS A 295 19.23 15.77 -22.68
N ARG A 296 20.15 16.70 -22.37
CA ARG A 296 19.78 18.11 -22.14
C ARG A 296 19.17 18.69 -23.40
N LYS A 297 17.97 19.28 -23.26
CA LYS A 297 17.33 20.06 -24.32
C LYS A 297 17.88 21.49 -24.27
N PHE A 298 18.40 21.96 -25.40
CA PHE A 298 18.84 23.34 -25.57
C PHE A 298 17.76 24.14 -26.29
N ASN A 299 17.66 25.44 -26.00
CA ASN A 299 16.70 26.31 -26.63
C ASN A 299 17.31 26.99 -27.87
N PRO A 300 16.93 26.60 -29.11
CA PRO A 300 17.51 27.17 -30.33
C PRO A 300 17.20 28.67 -30.51
N MET A 301 16.19 29.17 -29.80
CA MET A 301 15.80 30.58 -29.87
C MET A 301 16.55 31.46 -28.88
N GLN A 302 17.30 30.87 -27.93
CA GLN A 302 18.24 31.61 -27.10
C GLN A 302 19.61 31.58 -27.76
N GLU A 303 20.17 32.75 -28.05
CA GLU A 303 21.46 32.88 -28.74
C GLU A 303 22.59 32.15 -28.01
N ALA A 304 22.61 32.20 -26.67
CA ALA A 304 23.61 31.52 -25.84
C ALA A 304 23.55 29.98 -25.88
N GLU A 305 22.42 29.38 -26.26
CA GLU A 305 22.24 27.92 -26.33
C GLU A 305 22.14 27.39 -27.76
N ARG A 306 22.13 28.29 -28.76
CA ARG A 306 21.91 27.93 -30.17
C ARG A 306 23.00 27.00 -30.70
N ASP A 307 24.25 27.28 -30.37
CA ASP A 307 25.37 26.45 -30.79
C ASP A 307 25.36 25.07 -30.12
N ASP A 308 25.12 25.02 -28.80
CA ASP A 308 25.00 23.76 -28.06
C ASP A 308 23.79 22.93 -28.57
N PHE A 309 22.72 23.59 -29.02
CA PHE A 309 21.56 22.95 -29.65
C PHE A 309 21.93 22.24 -30.95
N TYR A 310 22.50 22.97 -31.93
CA TYR A 310 22.85 22.39 -33.22
C TYR A 310 23.91 21.30 -33.07
N TYR A 311 24.89 21.55 -32.19
CA TYR A 311 25.89 20.56 -31.81
C TYR A 311 25.26 19.25 -31.32
N SER A 312 24.28 19.34 -30.40
CA SER A 312 23.63 18.16 -29.81
C SER A 312 22.93 17.27 -30.85
N LEU A 313 22.34 17.86 -31.89
CA LEU A 313 21.66 17.13 -32.94
C LEU A 313 22.64 16.40 -33.86
N ILE A 314 23.70 17.08 -34.29
CA ILE A 314 24.76 16.47 -35.09
C ILE A 314 25.39 15.33 -34.29
N PHE A 315 25.74 15.58 -33.04
CA PHE A 315 26.39 14.63 -32.15
C PHE A 315 25.54 13.37 -31.86
N LEU A 316 24.22 13.50 -31.77
CA LEU A 316 23.36 12.34 -31.49
C LEU A 316 23.07 11.49 -32.72
N PHE A 317 22.92 12.11 -33.88
CA PHE A 317 22.28 11.48 -35.04
C PHE A 317 23.19 11.34 -36.26
N VAL A 318 24.33 12.02 -36.31
CA VAL A 318 25.33 11.81 -37.35
C VAL A 318 26.31 10.74 -36.87
N PRO A 319 26.52 9.64 -37.62
CA PRO A 319 27.50 8.64 -37.24
C PRO A 319 28.92 9.21 -37.27
N PHE A 320 29.71 8.95 -36.22
CA PHE A 320 31.10 9.39 -36.14
C PHE A 320 31.97 8.37 -35.40
N ARG A 321 33.28 8.37 -35.69
CA ARG A 321 34.30 7.70 -34.87
C ARG A 321 35.17 8.71 -34.14
N ASP A 322 35.50 9.81 -34.80
CA ASP A 322 36.16 10.95 -34.19
C ASP A 322 35.21 12.15 -34.20
N GLU A 323 34.96 12.70 -33.02
CA GLU A 323 34.07 13.83 -32.80
C GLU A 323 34.58 15.10 -33.50
N SER A 324 35.90 15.21 -33.73
CA SER A 324 36.48 16.35 -34.46
C SER A 324 35.99 16.45 -35.92
N THR A 325 35.48 15.35 -36.48
CA THR A 325 34.97 15.30 -37.86
C THR A 325 33.56 15.90 -38.01
N LEU A 326 32.86 16.13 -36.89
CA LEU A 326 31.49 16.63 -36.92
C LEU A 326 31.43 18.09 -37.40
N VAL A 327 32.41 18.90 -37.03
CA VAL A 327 32.46 20.36 -37.30
C VAL A 327 33.78 20.70 -37.98
N MET A 328 33.73 21.29 -39.18
CA MET A 328 34.95 21.68 -39.88
C MET A 328 35.56 22.96 -39.30
N GLY A 329 36.88 23.10 -39.40
CA GLY A 329 37.57 24.30 -38.92
C GLY A 329 37.08 25.57 -39.62
N GLY A 330 36.55 26.51 -38.85
CA GLY A 330 36.00 27.79 -39.35
C GLY A 330 34.50 27.77 -39.67
N GLU A 331 33.83 26.63 -39.53
CA GLU A 331 32.38 26.48 -39.70
C GLU A 331 31.65 26.76 -38.38
N THR A 332 30.47 27.39 -38.44
CA THR A 332 29.57 27.53 -37.30
C THR A 332 28.81 26.22 -37.03
N MET A 333 28.29 26.04 -35.80
CA MET A 333 27.51 24.83 -35.46
C MET A 333 26.24 24.69 -36.33
N GLU A 334 25.64 25.80 -36.70
CA GLU A 334 24.47 25.86 -37.59
C GLU A 334 24.81 25.48 -39.03
N GLU A 335 25.94 25.93 -39.56
CA GLU A 335 26.42 25.54 -40.89
C GLU A 335 26.76 24.04 -40.94
N ALA A 336 27.45 23.53 -39.90
CA ALA A 336 27.73 22.10 -39.76
C ALA A 336 26.43 21.28 -39.71
N PHE A 337 25.42 21.77 -38.98
CA PHE A 337 24.11 21.12 -38.92
C PHE A 337 23.43 21.09 -40.29
N ARG A 338 23.42 22.21 -41.02
CA ARG A 338 22.80 22.28 -42.35
C ARG A 338 23.49 21.33 -43.34
N ARG A 339 24.82 21.29 -43.32
CA ARG A 339 25.63 20.38 -44.16
C ARG A 339 25.31 18.92 -43.89
N HIS A 340 25.22 18.52 -42.62
CA HIS A 340 24.88 17.14 -42.25
C HIS A 340 23.39 16.83 -42.46
N ARG A 341 22.49 17.81 -42.30
CA ARG A 341 21.05 17.66 -42.55
C ARG A 341 20.77 17.36 -44.03
N GLU A 342 21.52 17.98 -44.94
CA GLU A 342 21.44 17.69 -46.37
C GLU A 342 22.00 16.28 -46.72
N ALA A 343 22.91 15.75 -45.89
CA ALA A 343 23.60 14.47 -46.11
C ALA A 343 23.05 13.25 -45.34
N SER A 344 22.24 13.42 -44.27
CA SER A 344 21.76 12.31 -43.42
C SER A 344 20.32 12.42 -42.87
N ILE A 345 19.54 11.41 -43.25
CA ILE A 345 18.40 10.66 -42.67
C ILE A 345 17.36 11.40 -41.77
N ARG A 346 16.09 11.20 -42.16
CA ARG A 346 14.79 11.40 -41.46
C ARG A 346 14.77 11.49 -39.92
N GLY A 347 15.71 10.84 -39.21
CA GLY A 347 15.81 10.87 -37.75
C GLY A 347 16.13 12.25 -37.18
N ILE A 348 17.08 12.99 -37.78
CA ILE A 348 17.43 14.36 -37.40
C ILE A 348 16.23 15.28 -37.57
N GLU A 349 15.59 15.20 -38.74
CA GLU A 349 14.45 16.03 -39.09
C GLU A 349 13.22 15.74 -38.21
N ASN A 350 12.90 14.47 -37.96
CA ASN A 350 11.82 14.08 -37.07
C ASN A 350 12.06 14.54 -35.62
N HIS A 351 13.30 14.40 -35.13
CA HIS A 351 13.64 14.83 -33.77
C HIS A 351 13.59 16.34 -33.63
N PHE A 352 14.19 17.08 -34.58
CA PHE A 352 14.12 18.54 -34.63
C PHE A 352 12.68 19.04 -34.69
N ASN A 353 11.84 18.50 -35.59
CA ASN A 353 10.44 18.89 -35.73
C ASN A 353 9.63 18.59 -34.45
N LYS A 354 9.87 17.44 -33.80
CA LYS A 354 9.23 17.10 -32.52
C LYS A 354 9.66 18.04 -31.40
N LEU A 355 10.94 18.39 -31.33
CA LEU A 355 11.46 19.29 -30.31
C LEU A 355 10.96 20.73 -30.50
N GLN A 356 10.86 21.21 -31.74
CA GLN A 356 10.22 22.49 -32.07
C GLN A 356 8.77 22.53 -31.62
N LYS A 357 7.96 21.50 -31.93
CA LYS A 357 6.58 21.39 -31.45
C LYS A 357 6.47 21.41 -29.92
N LEU A 358 7.38 20.72 -29.22
CA LEU A 358 7.41 20.71 -27.75
C LEU A 358 7.78 22.08 -27.17
N LEU A 359 8.76 22.78 -27.74
CA LEU A 359 9.15 24.12 -27.30
C LEU A 359 8.04 25.15 -27.57
N GLU A 360 7.33 25.01 -28.68
CA GLU A 360 6.18 25.85 -29.01
C GLU A 360 5.00 25.57 -28.07
N ALA A 361 4.73 24.29 -27.74
CA ALA A 361 3.77 23.90 -26.72
C ALA A 361 4.14 24.44 -25.33
N GLU A 362 5.41 24.35 -24.93
CA GLU A 362 5.89 24.91 -23.65
C GLU A 362 5.72 26.43 -23.58
N ARG A 363 5.97 27.14 -24.69
CA ARG A 363 5.73 28.59 -24.76
C ARG A 363 4.25 28.93 -24.73
N ASN A 364 3.42 28.17 -25.43
CA ASN A 364 1.97 28.38 -25.40
C ASN A 364 1.43 28.10 -24.00
N TRP A 365 1.94 27.06 -23.34
CA TRP A 365 1.64 26.78 -21.93
C TRP A 365 2.09 27.93 -21.03
N LYS A 366 3.33 28.42 -21.15
CA LYS A 366 3.82 29.58 -20.39
C LYS A 366 2.97 30.82 -20.65
N LYS A 367 2.56 31.10 -21.89
CA LYS A 367 1.62 32.19 -22.21
C LYS A 367 0.27 32.01 -21.54
N ILE A 368 -0.25 30.78 -21.51
CA ILE A 368 -1.52 30.45 -20.84
C ILE A 368 -1.37 30.58 -19.32
N ALA A 369 -0.28 30.09 -18.75
CA ALA A 369 0.05 30.21 -17.33
C ALA A 369 0.28 31.67 -16.92
N ASP A 370 0.99 32.46 -17.72
CA ASP A 370 1.22 33.89 -17.49
C ASP A 370 -0.08 34.71 -17.66
N ALA A 371 -0.94 34.34 -18.61
CA ALA A 371 -2.27 34.93 -18.74
C ALA A 371 -3.17 34.59 -17.55
N ARG A 372 -3.06 33.35 -17.03
CA ARG A 372 -3.75 32.90 -15.81
C ARG A 372 -3.21 33.60 -14.55
N ASN A 373 -1.91 33.81 -14.46
CA ASN A 373 -1.26 34.53 -13.35
C ASN A 373 -1.56 36.03 -13.38
N LYS A 374 -1.63 36.65 -14.57
CA LYS A 374 -2.11 38.03 -14.74
C LYS A 374 -3.60 38.22 -14.40
N ALA A 375 -4.38 37.13 -14.37
CA ALA A 375 -5.77 37.14 -13.96
C ALA A 375 -5.97 37.07 -12.42
N GLY A 376 -4.90 37.13 -11.63
CA GLY A 376 -4.98 37.46 -10.19
C GLY A 376 -4.93 36.30 -9.19
N PHE A 377 -4.44 35.11 -9.57
CA PHE A 377 -4.20 34.03 -8.61
C PHE A 377 -2.74 34.06 -8.12
N THR A 378 -2.53 34.49 -6.88
CA THR A 378 -1.23 34.41 -6.19
C THR A 378 -1.05 33.02 -5.60
N GLU A 379 -0.07 32.26 -6.09
CA GLU A 379 0.48 31.09 -5.40
C GLU A 379 1.80 31.49 -4.74
N GLU A 380 1.80 31.50 -3.41
CA GLU A 380 3.02 31.43 -2.61
C GLU A 380 3.45 29.96 -2.46
N GLU A 381 4.76 29.75 -2.67
CA GLU A 381 5.59 28.61 -2.26
C GLU A 381 5.38 27.25 -2.95
N LEU A 382 6.15 27.05 -4.02
CA LEU A 382 6.59 25.73 -4.50
C LEU A 382 7.67 25.16 -3.56
N PRO A 383 7.57 23.91 -3.06
CA PRO A 383 8.67 23.30 -2.34
C PRO A 383 9.76 22.80 -3.29
N ASP A 384 11.00 23.14 -2.92
CA ASP A 384 12.26 22.69 -3.48
C ASP A 384 12.39 21.15 -3.54
N ASN A 385 13.02 20.68 -4.62
CA ASN A 385 13.63 19.35 -4.72
C ASN A 385 14.76 19.22 -3.69
N LYS A 386 14.71 18.31 -2.71
CA LYS A 386 15.90 17.70 -2.09
C LYS A 386 15.68 16.26 -1.60
N GLU A 387 16.72 15.47 -1.82
CA GLU A 387 17.05 14.14 -1.28
C GLU A 387 16.71 14.02 0.22
N ASP A 388 15.91 13.04 0.67
CA ASP A 388 15.79 12.65 2.10
C ASP A 388 14.87 11.40 2.34
N ASP A 389 15.13 10.25 1.71
CA ASP A 389 14.33 9.01 2.00
C ASP A 389 14.91 8.15 3.16
N GLU A 390 16.09 8.47 3.68
CA GLU A 390 16.79 7.60 4.66
C GLU A 390 16.38 7.81 6.14
N PRO A 391 16.04 9.03 6.61
CA PRO A 391 15.57 9.25 7.98
C PRO A 391 14.14 8.74 8.23
N GLN A 392 13.30 8.71 7.18
CA GLN A 392 11.88 8.38 7.28
C GLN A 392 11.65 6.88 7.45
N LEU A 393 12.36 6.05 6.68
CA LEU A 393 12.37 4.59 6.80
C LEU A 393 12.83 4.11 8.19
N LEU A 394 13.73 4.87 8.82
CA LEU A 394 14.23 4.59 10.16
C LEU A 394 13.17 4.86 11.25
N GLY A 395 12.39 5.93 11.09
CA GLY A 395 11.25 6.23 11.97
C GLY A 395 10.18 5.14 11.91
N GLU A 396 9.87 4.63 10.72
CA GLU A 396 8.86 3.60 10.51
C GLU A 396 9.19 2.26 11.21
N ILE A 397 10.47 1.87 11.22
CA ILE A 397 10.95 0.67 11.93
C ILE A 397 10.82 0.86 13.44
N MET A 398 11.21 2.02 13.98
CA MET A 398 11.09 2.30 15.41
C MET A 398 9.63 2.33 15.87
N GLU A 399 8.74 2.91 15.05
CA GLU A 399 7.29 2.89 15.31
C GLU A 399 6.71 1.48 15.25
N ALA A 400 7.09 0.66 14.26
CA ALA A 400 6.62 -0.72 14.16
C ALA A 400 7.03 -1.55 15.38
N VAL A 401 8.27 -1.39 15.86
CA VAL A 401 8.79 -2.11 17.02
C VAL A 401 8.12 -1.63 18.32
N ALA A 402 7.92 -0.32 18.48
CA ALA A 402 7.16 0.23 19.59
C ALA A 402 5.69 -0.21 19.57
N ASP A 403 5.09 -0.35 18.38
CA ASP A 403 3.73 -0.86 18.23
C ASP A 403 3.63 -2.33 18.66
N ILE A 404 4.60 -3.19 18.32
CA ILE A 404 4.65 -4.57 18.81
C ILE A 404 4.78 -4.59 20.33
N ALA A 405 5.73 -3.84 20.90
CA ALA A 405 5.95 -3.81 22.34
C ALA A 405 4.70 -3.33 23.12
N ASP A 406 4.00 -2.31 22.62
CA ASP A 406 2.77 -1.80 23.25
C ASP A 406 1.56 -2.71 23.06
N MET A 407 1.52 -3.53 22.00
CA MET A 407 0.48 -4.55 21.80
C MET A 407 0.59 -5.72 22.79
N HIS A 408 1.75 -5.92 23.44
CA HIS A 408 1.91 -6.93 24.50
C HIS A 408 1.16 -6.57 25.80
N ILE A 409 0.56 -5.38 25.91
CA ILE A 409 -0.08 -4.89 27.15
C ILE A 409 -1.59 -5.21 27.21
N ASN A 410 -2.25 -5.64 26.13
CA ASN A 410 -3.71 -5.78 26.09
C ASN A 410 -4.22 -7.14 25.59
N VAL A 411 -3.81 -8.23 26.23
CA VAL A 411 -4.49 -9.54 26.07
C VAL A 411 -5.30 -9.81 27.35
N PRO A 412 -6.55 -10.32 27.29
CA PRO A 412 -7.36 -10.59 28.47
C PRO A 412 -6.63 -11.49 29.48
N ASN A 413 -6.92 -11.26 30.77
CA ASN A 413 -6.38 -11.89 32.00
C ASN A 413 -6.50 -13.43 32.11
N LEU A 414 -6.41 -14.18 31.02
CA LEU A 414 -6.42 -15.65 31.04
C LEU A 414 -4.97 -16.16 31.12
N THR A 415 -4.69 -16.98 32.14
CA THR A 415 -3.39 -17.64 32.31
C THR A 415 -3.18 -18.70 31.23
N LEU A 416 -1.93 -19.13 31.03
CA LEU A 416 -1.59 -20.22 30.12
C LEU A 416 -2.39 -21.49 30.44
N GLU A 417 -2.49 -21.84 31.73
CA GLU A 417 -3.28 -22.98 32.23
C GLU A 417 -4.76 -22.90 31.84
N GLN A 418 -5.37 -21.71 31.97
CA GLN A 418 -6.76 -21.50 31.58
C GLN A 418 -6.95 -21.63 30.06
N ARG A 419 -5.99 -21.15 29.27
CA ARG A 419 -6.03 -21.32 27.80
C ARG A 419 -5.89 -22.77 27.40
N GLU A 420 -4.96 -23.48 28.02
CA GLU A 420 -4.70 -24.90 27.76
C GLU A 420 -5.92 -25.80 28.04
N THR A 421 -6.74 -25.47 29.02
CA THR A 421 -7.97 -26.22 29.34
C THR A 421 -9.14 -25.90 28.40
N MET A 422 -9.10 -24.74 27.74
CA MET A 422 -10.11 -24.32 26.76
C MET A 422 -9.83 -24.82 25.34
N LEU A 423 -8.66 -25.37 25.06
CA LEU A 423 -8.33 -25.93 23.75
C LEU A 423 -9.16 -27.18 23.49
N ASN A 424 -9.72 -27.29 22.29
CA ASN A 424 -10.33 -28.55 21.84
C ASN A 424 -9.26 -29.60 21.53
N VAL A 425 -9.69 -30.84 21.24
CA VAL A 425 -8.79 -31.99 21.06
C VAL A 425 -7.76 -31.76 19.95
N ASP A 426 -8.16 -31.18 18.81
CA ASP A 426 -7.25 -30.89 17.69
C ASP A 426 -6.27 -29.77 18.03
N GLN A 427 -6.76 -28.68 18.64
CA GLN A 427 -5.93 -27.56 19.07
C GLN A 427 -4.92 -28.00 20.13
N LYS A 428 -5.34 -28.83 21.09
CA LYS A 428 -4.50 -29.37 22.16
C LYS A 428 -3.40 -30.28 21.61
N ARG A 429 -3.73 -31.16 20.65
CA ARG A 429 -2.73 -32.00 19.94
C ARG A 429 -1.62 -31.16 19.32
N ILE A 430 -1.98 -30.12 18.57
CA ILE A 430 -1.01 -29.25 17.89
C ILE A 430 -0.22 -28.42 18.91
N PHE A 431 -0.91 -27.87 19.91
CA PHE A 431 -0.31 -27.09 20.97
C PHE A 431 0.72 -27.89 21.76
N ASP A 432 0.40 -29.11 22.17
CA ASP A 432 1.30 -29.98 22.93
C ASP A 432 2.53 -30.37 22.09
N LYS A 433 2.35 -30.63 20.78
CA LYS A 433 3.48 -30.87 19.85
C LYS A 433 4.44 -29.67 19.79
N ILE A 434 3.90 -28.45 19.70
CA ILE A 434 4.70 -27.21 19.70
C ILE A 434 5.37 -27.01 21.06
N LYS A 435 4.65 -27.27 22.17
CA LYS A 435 5.15 -27.15 23.53
C LYS A 435 6.34 -28.06 23.80
N SER A 436 6.24 -29.35 23.48
CA SER A 436 7.35 -30.29 23.62
C SER A 436 8.58 -29.83 22.83
N HIS A 437 8.39 -29.35 21.59
CA HIS A 437 9.49 -28.85 20.77
C HIS A 437 10.19 -27.62 21.38
N LEU A 438 9.42 -26.64 21.83
CA LEU A 438 9.95 -25.41 22.43
C LEU A 438 10.67 -25.67 23.75
N ILE A 439 10.13 -26.56 24.59
CA ILE A 439 10.78 -26.96 25.85
C ILE A 439 12.13 -27.63 25.57
N SER A 440 12.20 -28.58 24.63
CA SER A 440 13.47 -29.22 24.26
C SER A 440 14.51 -28.22 23.72
N GLN A 441 14.06 -27.18 23.01
CA GLN A 441 14.96 -26.10 22.58
C GLN A 441 15.46 -25.27 23.77
N LYS A 442 14.59 -24.93 24.73
CA LYS A 442 14.96 -24.19 25.94
C LYS A 442 15.94 -24.96 26.82
N GLU A 443 15.67 -26.24 27.07
CA GLU A 443 16.57 -27.12 27.85
C GLU A 443 17.97 -27.17 27.24
N ARG A 444 18.06 -27.23 25.90
CA ARG A 444 19.34 -27.18 25.19
C ARG A 444 20.05 -25.84 25.34
N GLU A 445 19.32 -24.73 25.23
CA GLU A 445 19.87 -23.38 25.43
C GLU A 445 20.49 -23.26 26.84
N ASP A 446 19.78 -23.73 27.87
CA ASP A 446 20.23 -23.71 29.26
C ASP A 446 21.46 -24.62 29.48
N LEU A 447 21.57 -25.74 28.77
CA LEU A 447 22.76 -26.60 28.78
C LEU A 447 23.98 -25.96 28.11
N LEU A 448 23.79 -25.13 27.07
CA LEU A 448 24.87 -24.46 26.35
C LEU A 448 25.41 -23.22 27.09
N GLU A 449 24.58 -22.59 27.91
CA GLU A 449 24.98 -21.49 28.80
C GLU A 449 25.87 -21.97 29.96
N ASN A 450 25.74 -23.25 30.36
CA ASN A 450 26.60 -23.87 31.37
C ASN A 450 27.95 -24.34 30.77
N GLU A 451 29.05 -23.70 31.16
CA GLU A 451 30.40 -23.92 30.59
C GLU A 451 30.90 -25.38 30.61
N SER A 452 30.45 -26.19 31.56
CA SER A 452 30.89 -27.58 31.75
C SER A 452 30.39 -28.57 30.68
N SER A 453 29.36 -28.22 29.91
CA SER A 453 28.66 -29.15 29.00
C SER A 453 29.01 -28.97 27.52
N ARG A 454 29.88 -28.02 27.17
CA ARG A 454 30.27 -27.68 25.78
C ARG A 454 31.02 -28.79 25.02
N LEU A 455 31.45 -29.85 25.70
CA LEU A 455 32.23 -30.97 25.13
C LEU A 455 31.38 -32.11 24.54
N LEU A 456 30.05 -32.10 24.74
CA LEU A 456 29.16 -33.11 24.16
C LEU A 456 28.68 -32.67 22.77
N ARG A 457 28.98 -33.47 21.73
CA ARG A 457 28.35 -33.31 20.41
C ARG A 457 26.87 -33.66 20.52
N LEU A 458 26.04 -32.64 20.73
CA LEU A 458 24.58 -32.77 20.75
C LEU A 458 24.04 -32.50 19.34
N ASP A 459 23.34 -33.47 18.75
CA ASP A 459 22.66 -33.34 17.46
C ASP A 459 21.77 -32.09 17.45
N ASN A 460 21.93 -31.20 16.46
CA ASN A 460 21.18 -29.94 16.39
C ASN A 460 19.66 -30.19 16.31
N ILE A 461 18.89 -29.66 17.27
CA ILE A 461 17.41 -29.65 17.18
C ILE A 461 17.04 -28.74 16.02
N LYS A 462 16.51 -29.31 14.94
CA LYS A 462 16.10 -28.54 13.76
C LYS A 462 14.96 -27.58 14.12
N PRO A 463 14.94 -26.35 13.57
CA PRO A 463 13.83 -25.43 13.76
C PRO A 463 12.50 -26.02 13.27
N LEU A 464 11.43 -25.79 14.03
CA LEU A 464 10.07 -26.20 13.72
C LEU A 464 9.53 -25.35 12.55
N ARG A 465 9.05 -26.01 11.50
CA ARG A 465 8.46 -25.38 10.32
C ARG A 465 7.16 -26.11 10.00
N MET A 466 6.03 -25.49 10.34
CA MET A 466 4.73 -26.16 10.27
C MET A 466 3.65 -25.25 9.67
N PHE A 467 2.75 -25.84 8.90
CA PHE A 467 1.52 -25.24 8.43
C PHE A 467 0.33 -25.87 9.13
N ILE A 468 -0.45 -25.04 9.81
CA ILE A 468 -1.67 -25.39 10.53
C ILE A 468 -2.86 -24.91 9.69
N SER A 469 -3.49 -25.87 9.02
CA SER A 469 -4.71 -25.66 8.24
C SER A 469 -5.95 -25.71 9.14
N GLY A 470 -7.07 -25.20 8.64
CA GLY A 470 -8.38 -25.48 9.21
C GLY A 470 -9.43 -24.53 8.66
N VAL A 471 -10.68 -24.99 8.60
CA VAL A 471 -11.79 -24.19 8.06
C VAL A 471 -12.06 -22.92 8.88
N GLY A 472 -12.80 -21.97 8.30
CA GLY A 472 -13.26 -20.79 9.03
C GLY A 472 -14.06 -21.20 10.27
N GLY A 473 -13.61 -20.78 11.47
CA GLY A 473 -14.29 -21.11 12.73
C GLY A 473 -13.64 -22.20 13.59
N THR A 474 -12.52 -22.80 13.17
CA THR A 474 -11.79 -23.83 13.95
C THR A 474 -10.94 -23.30 15.12
N GLY A 475 -10.98 -22.00 15.38
CA GLY A 475 -10.23 -21.38 16.49
C GLY A 475 -8.72 -21.19 16.25
N LYS A 476 -8.28 -21.09 14.99
CA LYS A 476 -6.87 -20.78 14.62
C LYS A 476 -6.27 -19.61 15.39
N SER A 477 -6.96 -18.46 15.46
CA SER A 477 -6.48 -17.28 16.19
C SER A 477 -6.34 -17.53 17.70
N PHE A 478 -7.24 -18.33 18.29
CA PHE A 478 -7.16 -18.72 19.70
C PHE A 478 -5.92 -19.59 19.97
N LEU A 479 -5.60 -20.51 19.05
CA LEU A 479 -4.39 -21.32 19.11
C LEU A 479 -3.12 -20.44 19.00
N ILE A 480 -3.09 -19.44 18.11
CA ILE A 480 -1.98 -18.48 17.99
C ILE A 480 -1.75 -17.75 19.31
N GLU A 481 -2.82 -17.26 19.95
CA GLU A 481 -2.73 -16.59 21.25
C GLU A 481 -2.18 -17.52 22.34
N ALA A 482 -2.64 -18.78 22.39
CA ALA A 482 -2.14 -19.76 23.34
C ALA A 482 -0.63 -20.03 23.15
N ILE A 483 -0.18 -20.20 21.90
CA ILE A 483 1.24 -20.39 21.57
C ILE A 483 2.06 -19.17 21.97
N LYS A 484 1.55 -17.96 21.77
CA LYS A 484 2.22 -16.73 22.23
C LYS A 484 2.42 -16.75 23.75
N CYS A 485 1.35 -17.02 24.52
CA CYS A 485 1.44 -17.13 25.98
C CYS A 485 2.44 -18.20 26.42
N LEU A 486 2.50 -19.33 25.72
CA LEU A 486 3.46 -20.40 26.00
C LEU A 486 4.91 -19.94 25.81
N VAL A 487 5.21 -19.19 24.74
CA VAL A 487 6.57 -18.68 24.50
C VAL A 487 6.97 -17.66 25.57
N ASP A 488 6.05 -16.79 25.95
CA ASP A 488 6.28 -15.80 27.01
C ASP A 488 6.48 -16.47 28.38
N ASP A 489 5.81 -17.60 28.64
CA ASP A 489 5.97 -18.42 29.84
C ASP A 489 7.32 -19.15 29.87
N ILE A 490 7.79 -19.71 28.74
CA ILE A 490 9.06 -20.47 28.71
C ILE A 490 10.29 -19.55 28.82
N TRP A 491 10.27 -18.38 28.18
CA TRP A 491 11.46 -17.51 28.09
C TRP A 491 11.39 -16.23 28.93
N HIS A 492 10.25 -15.91 29.54
CA HIS A 492 10.05 -14.74 30.41
C HIS A 492 10.65 -13.43 29.84
N PRO A 493 10.11 -12.92 28.72
CA PRO A 493 10.66 -11.75 28.05
C PRO A 493 10.74 -10.52 28.96
N LYS A 494 11.84 -9.79 28.86
CA LYS A 494 11.94 -8.46 29.48
C LYS A 494 11.11 -7.45 28.68
N SER A 495 10.72 -6.35 29.33
CA SER A 495 9.95 -5.29 28.68
C SER A 495 10.63 -4.81 27.38
N GLY A 496 9.91 -4.92 26.26
CA GLY A 496 10.37 -4.55 24.93
C GLY A 496 11.13 -5.63 24.15
N GLU A 497 11.34 -6.83 24.70
CA GLU A 497 11.92 -7.96 23.96
C GLU A 497 10.85 -8.75 23.21
N ILE A 498 11.14 -9.12 21.96
CA ILE A 498 10.21 -9.85 21.10
C ILE A 498 10.71 -11.30 20.97
N MET A 499 10.03 -12.23 21.66
CA MET A 499 10.31 -13.67 21.58
C MET A 499 9.45 -14.37 20.52
N CYS A 500 8.21 -13.91 20.37
CA CYS A 500 7.25 -14.37 19.37
C CYS A 500 6.83 -13.21 18.46
N ALA A 501 7.10 -13.31 17.16
CA ALA A 501 6.66 -12.34 16.17
C ALA A 501 5.44 -12.87 15.42
N ILE A 502 4.29 -12.22 15.60
CA ILE A 502 3.06 -12.56 14.86
C ILE A 502 2.93 -11.59 13.69
N VAL A 503 2.77 -12.14 12.49
CA VAL A 503 2.61 -11.40 11.25
C VAL A 503 1.45 -11.91 10.42
N ALA A 504 0.85 -11.03 9.62
CA ALA A 504 -0.17 -11.39 8.64
C ALA A 504 -0.04 -10.57 7.34
N PRO A 505 -0.60 -11.00 6.20
CA PRO A 505 -0.50 -10.26 4.94
C PRO A 505 -1.30 -8.96 4.93
N THR A 506 -2.41 -8.89 5.69
CA THR A 506 -3.28 -7.69 5.75
C THR A 506 -3.24 -7.04 7.14
N GLY A 507 -3.48 -5.73 7.19
CA GLY A 507 -3.44 -4.98 8.46
C GLY A 507 -4.52 -5.41 9.47
N ILE A 508 -5.69 -5.86 9.00
CA ILE A 508 -6.78 -6.33 9.88
C ILE A 508 -6.42 -7.68 10.50
N ALA A 509 -5.96 -8.62 9.67
CA ALA A 509 -5.57 -9.95 10.14
C ALA A 509 -4.48 -9.81 11.20
N ALA A 510 -3.46 -8.99 10.91
CA ALA A 510 -2.38 -8.68 11.85
C ALA A 510 -2.91 -8.09 13.16
N PHE A 511 -3.83 -7.12 13.08
CA PHE A 511 -4.42 -6.49 14.26
C PHE A 511 -5.20 -7.49 15.13
N ASN A 512 -5.96 -8.41 14.53
CA ASN A 512 -6.80 -9.38 15.24
C ASN A 512 -5.98 -10.35 16.10
N VAL A 513 -4.77 -10.69 15.68
CA VAL A 513 -3.85 -11.57 16.43
C VAL A 513 -2.78 -10.79 17.22
N GLY A 514 -2.93 -9.46 17.34
CA GLY A 514 -1.99 -8.61 18.07
C GLY A 514 -0.58 -8.57 17.47
N GLY A 515 -0.50 -8.64 16.14
CA GLY A 515 0.72 -8.64 15.34
C GLY A 515 0.81 -7.47 14.35
N LEU A 516 1.77 -7.55 13.42
CA LEU A 516 1.99 -6.57 12.34
C LEU A 516 1.86 -7.18 10.95
N THR A 517 1.82 -6.34 9.92
CA THR A 517 1.90 -6.89 8.56
C THR A 517 3.30 -7.44 8.28
N ILE A 518 3.38 -8.53 7.50
CA ILE A 518 4.67 -9.13 7.08
C ILE A 518 5.55 -8.06 6.42
N HIS A 519 4.96 -7.24 5.56
CA HIS A 519 5.64 -6.13 4.86
C HIS A 519 6.22 -5.09 5.83
N ARG A 520 5.49 -4.71 6.87
CA ARG A 520 5.93 -3.69 7.84
C ARG A 520 7.03 -4.23 8.76
N LEU A 521 6.87 -5.45 9.29
CA LEU A 521 7.85 -6.01 10.23
C LEU A 521 9.19 -6.34 9.55
N PHE A 522 9.14 -7.00 8.40
CA PHE A 522 10.35 -7.45 7.70
C PHE A 522 10.81 -6.50 6.60
N GLN A 523 10.13 -5.36 6.40
CA GLN A 523 10.47 -4.36 5.37
C GLN A 523 10.52 -4.97 3.97
N LEU A 524 9.54 -5.83 3.66
CA LEU A 524 9.47 -6.50 2.36
C LEU A 524 9.11 -5.48 1.27
N PRO A 525 9.59 -5.66 0.02
CA PRO A 525 9.25 -4.75 -1.07
C PRO A 525 7.74 -4.66 -1.29
N ILE A 526 7.20 -3.44 -1.41
CA ILE A 526 5.78 -3.18 -1.63
C ILE A 526 5.51 -3.01 -3.14
N GLU A 527 4.35 -3.46 -3.60
CA GLU A 527 3.87 -3.24 -4.96
C GLU A 527 3.48 -1.77 -5.17
N HIS A 528 4.14 -1.10 -6.12
CA HIS A 528 3.72 0.19 -6.65
C HIS A 528 3.33 -0.01 -8.12
N GLU A 529 2.19 0.57 -8.54
CA GLU A 529 1.76 0.62 -9.96
C GLU A 529 1.65 -0.76 -10.66
N GLY A 530 1.20 -1.81 -9.94
CA GLY A 530 0.99 -3.14 -10.52
C GLY A 530 2.28 -3.89 -10.90
N LYS A 531 3.46 -3.42 -10.44
CA LYS A 531 4.73 -4.13 -10.56
C LYS A 531 5.25 -4.45 -9.17
N THR A 532 5.35 -5.74 -8.84
CA THR A 532 6.11 -6.19 -7.66
C THR A 532 7.54 -5.65 -7.76
N ALA A 533 8.06 -4.99 -6.74
CA ALA A 533 9.47 -4.58 -6.75
C ALA A 533 10.37 -5.83 -6.68
N GLY A 534 11.59 -5.75 -7.23
CA GLY A 534 12.59 -6.82 -7.04
C GLY A 534 13.03 -6.90 -5.57
N TYR A 535 13.57 -8.05 -5.14
CA TYR A 535 14.23 -8.09 -3.83
C TYR A 535 15.39 -7.09 -3.81
N TRP A 536 15.46 -6.29 -2.75
CA TRP A 536 16.58 -5.39 -2.50
C TRP A 536 17.16 -5.71 -1.11
N ALA A 537 18.49 -5.71 -1.03
CA ALA A 537 19.18 -5.89 0.24
C ALA A 537 19.03 -4.61 1.07
N LEU A 538 18.65 -4.78 2.34
CA LEU A 538 18.63 -3.66 3.30
C LEU A 538 20.02 -3.03 3.47
N SER A 539 20.07 -1.74 3.80
CA SER A 539 21.32 -1.11 4.24
C SER A 539 21.87 -1.79 5.50
N LYS A 540 23.19 -1.76 5.70
CA LYS A 540 23.84 -2.41 6.84
C LYS A 540 23.31 -1.89 8.18
N GLU A 541 22.95 -0.61 8.22
CA GLU A 541 22.39 0.08 9.37
C GLU A 541 20.96 -0.41 9.67
N ALA A 542 20.12 -0.58 8.65
CA ALA A 542 18.77 -1.14 8.81
C ALA A 542 18.82 -2.62 9.23
N GLN A 543 19.68 -3.43 8.61
CA GLN A 543 19.90 -4.83 8.98
C GLN A 543 20.34 -4.96 10.44
N LYS A 544 21.35 -4.17 10.86
CA LYS A 544 21.88 -4.19 12.23
C LYS A 544 20.79 -3.86 13.25
N ARG A 545 19.93 -2.87 12.97
CA ARG A 545 18.84 -2.48 13.88
C ARG A 545 17.75 -3.55 13.98
N ILE A 546 17.27 -4.08 12.86
CA ILE A 546 16.29 -5.19 12.88
C ILE A 546 16.87 -6.41 13.60
N LYS A 547 18.16 -6.72 13.37
CA LYS A 547 18.88 -7.78 14.07
C LYS A 547 18.95 -7.53 15.57
N MET A 548 19.19 -6.29 16.01
CA MET A 548 19.19 -5.94 17.44
C MET A 548 17.80 -6.06 18.07
N THR A 549 16.75 -5.68 17.35
CA THR A 549 15.37 -5.80 17.81
C THR A 549 14.93 -7.26 17.92
N LEU A 550 15.20 -8.06 16.89
CA LEU A 550 14.78 -9.45 16.79
C LEU A 550 15.83 -10.43 17.34
N LYS A 551 16.81 -9.95 18.11
CA LYS A 551 17.94 -10.75 18.61
C LYS A 551 17.49 -11.99 19.38
N ASN A 552 16.43 -11.86 20.19
CA ASN A 552 15.92 -12.91 21.06
C ASN A 552 14.74 -13.68 20.43
N LEU A 553 14.37 -13.36 19.20
CA LEU A 553 13.24 -13.98 18.51
C LEU A 553 13.42 -15.50 18.43
N LYS A 554 12.42 -16.26 18.91
CA LYS A 554 12.38 -17.73 18.93
C LYS A 554 11.44 -18.29 17.87
N ILE A 555 10.30 -17.63 17.66
CA ILE A 555 9.25 -18.12 16.75
C ILE A 555 8.60 -16.98 15.95
N ILE A 556 8.28 -17.26 14.70
CA ILE A 556 7.52 -16.40 13.79
C ILE A 556 6.21 -17.10 13.46
N ILE A 557 5.08 -16.42 13.63
CA ILE A 557 3.76 -16.95 13.26
C ILE A 557 3.22 -16.10 12.11
N VAL A 558 2.92 -16.73 10.98
CA VAL A 558 2.35 -16.11 9.79
C VAL A 558 0.88 -16.52 9.67
N ASP A 559 -0.03 -15.65 10.12
CA ASP A 559 -1.47 -15.85 9.99
C ASP A 559 -1.97 -15.46 8.59
N GLU A 560 -3.12 -16.02 8.19
CA GLU A 560 -3.72 -15.88 6.86
C GLU A 560 -2.76 -16.18 5.70
N VAL A 561 -1.99 -17.28 5.81
CA VAL A 561 -0.96 -17.66 4.82
C VAL A 561 -1.52 -17.86 3.39
N SER A 562 -2.82 -18.10 3.24
CA SER A 562 -3.49 -18.23 1.93
C SER A 562 -3.33 -17.02 1.03
N MET A 563 -3.26 -15.81 1.61
CA MET A 563 -3.03 -14.56 0.88
C MET A 563 -1.54 -14.27 0.65
N VAL A 564 -0.63 -15.07 1.20
CA VAL A 564 0.82 -14.90 1.01
C VAL A 564 1.23 -15.54 -0.32
N SER A 565 1.87 -14.77 -1.18
CA SER A 565 2.40 -15.31 -2.44
C SER A 565 3.68 -16.12 -2.22
N ASN A 566 3.97 -17.07 -3.11
CA ASN A 566 5.25 -17.79 -3.10
C ASN A 566 6.47 -16.87 -3.23
N LEU A 567 6.30 -15.71 -3.89
CA LEU A 567 7.34 -14.68 -3.98
C LEU A 567 7.55 -13.95 -2.65
N ASN A 568 6.47 -13.57 -1.97
CA ASN A 568 6.55 -12.94 -0.65
C ASN A 568 7.16 -13.89 0.39
N LEU A 569 6.86 -15.19 0.28
CA LEU A 569 7.49 -16.20 1.11
C LEU A 569 9.01 -16.31 0.85
N ALA A 570 9.44 -16.23 -0.42
CA ALA A 570 10.85 -16.20 -0.76
C ALA A 570 11.55 -14.93 -0.25
N TYR A 571 10.90 -13.76 -0.35
CA TYR A 571 11.41 -12.52 0.21
C TYR A 571 11.53 -12.57 1.73
N LEU A 572 10.56 -13.17 2.41
CA LEU A 572 10.64 -13.41 3.85
C LEU A 572 11.84 -14.28 4.20
N HIS A 573 12.03 -15.39 3.49
CA HIS A 573 13.17 -16.28 3.71
C HIS A 573 14.51 -15.56 3.52
N MET A 574 14.75 -14.91 2.37
CA MET A 574 15.99 -14.17 2.11
C MET A 574 16.23 -13.07 3.15
N ARG A 575 15.15 -12.40 3.57
CA ARG A 575 15.26 -11.34 4.57
C ARG A 575 15.65 -11.87 5.95
N LEU A 576 15.18 -13.05 6.32
CA LEU A 576 15.57 -13.71 7.56
C LEU A 576 17.03 -14.20 7.52
N GLU A 577 17.49 -14.71 6.37
CA GLU A 577 18.91 -15.03 6.15
C GLU A 577 19.79 -13.78 6.32
N ASP A 578 19.40 -12.66 5.69
CA ASP A 578 20.11 -11.38 5.81
C ASP A 578 20.17 -10.86 7.26
N ILE A 579 19.07 -10.97 8.01
CA ILE A 579 18.98 -10.48 9.39
C ILE A 579 19.81 -11.34 10.34
N PHE A 580 19.68 -12.67 10.25
CA PHE A 580 20.31 -13.59 11.21
C PHE A 580 21.72 -14.02 10.79
N GLY A 581 22.07 -13.90 9.51
CA GLY A 581 23.39 -14.21 8.96
C GLY A 581 23.65 -15.71 8.92
N THR A 582 22.69 -16.49 8.44
CA THR A 582 22.78 -17.95 8.30
C THR A 582 22.16 -18.39 6.99
N ASP A 583 22.77 -19.43 6.37
CA ASP A 583 22.30 -20.05 5.13
C ASP A 583 21.22 -21.13 5.39
N GLU A 584 20.79 -21.28 6.64
CA GLU A 584 19.71 -22.20 7.02
C GLU A 584 18.34 -21.56 6.76
N TRP A 585 17.38 -22.41 6.39
CA TRP A 585 16.02 -22.01 6.05
C TRP A 585 15.39 -21.09 7.12
N PHE A 586 14.77 -20.00 6.67
CA PHE A 586 14.13 -18.98 7.52
C PHE A 586 15.03 -18.43 8.64
N GLY A 587 16.35 -18.36 8.42
CA GLY A 587 17.26 -17.77 9.39
C GLY A 587 17.46 -18.61 10.66
N SER A 588 17.29 -19.94 10.57
CA SER A 588 17.28 -20.87 11.72
C SER A 588 16.22 -20.58 12.79
N LYS A 589 15.11 -19.93 12.42
CA LYS A 589 14.00 -19.63 13.35
C LYS A 589 12.85 -20.62 13.18
N ASN A 590 12.12 -20.87 14.28
CA ASN A 590 10.88 -21.61 14.20
C ASN A 590 9.84 -20.75 13.46
N ILE A 591 9.08 -21.34 12.53
CA ILE A 591 8.04 -20.65 11.77
C ILE A 591 6.77 -21.49 11.71
N LEU A 592 5.64 -20.86 12.04
CA LEU A 592 4.31 -21.43 11.94
C LEU A 592 3.51 -20.66 10.90
N PHE A 593 3.00 -21.36 9.91
CA PHE A 593 2.04 -20.82 8.96
C PHE A 593 0.64 -21.23 9.42
N VAL A 594 -0.30 -20.30 9.46
CA VAL A 594 -1.67 -20.56 9.89
C VAL A 594 -2.62 -19.97 8.85
N GLY A 595 -3.66 -20.71 8.48
CA GLY A 595 -4.65 -20.22 7.52
C GLY A 595 -5.45 -21.33 6.86
N ASP A 596 -6.22 -20.97 5.84
CA ASP A 596 -7.00 -21.90 5.03
C ASP A 596 -6.75 -21.61 3.55
N LEU A 597 -6.09 -22.54 2.85
CA LEU A 597 -5.69 -22.37 1.46
C LEU A 597 -6.88 -22.31 0.49
N LEU A 598 -8.07 -22.72 0.93
CA LEU A 598 -9.32 -22.63 0.14
C LEU A 598 -10.07 -21.31 0.35
N GLN A 599 -9.55 -20.39 1.18
CA GLN A 599 -10.09 -19.04 1.29
C GLN A 599 -9.51 -18.13 0.19
N LEU A 600 -9.20 -16.87 0.53
CA LEU A 600 -8.75 -15.88 -0.43
C LEU A 600 -7.32 -16.17 -0.88
N PRO A 601 -7.07 -16.34 -2.19
CA PRO A 601 -5.72 -16.54 -2.72
C PRO A 601 -4.92 -15.22 -2.72
N PRO A 602 -3.61 -15.27 -3.00
CA PRO A 602 -2.79 -14.06 -3.07
C PRO A 602 -3.23 -13.15 -4.22
N VAL A 603 -3.35 -11.85 -3.96
CA VAL A 603 -3.68 -10.84 -4.98
C VAL A 603 -2.52 -10.73 -5.97
N ASN A 604 -2.80 -10.89 -7.28
CA ASN A 604 -1.80 -10.84 -8.36
C ASN A 604 -0.56 -11.76 -8.18
N GLY A 605 -0.67 -12.79 -7.34
CA GLY A 605 0.42 -13.68 -6.98
C GLY A 605 0.07 -15.16 -7.19
N ARG A 606 1.06 -16.03 -6.97
CA ARG A 606 0.84 -17.49 -6.93
C ARG A 606 0.84 -17.97 -5.49
N PRO A 607 -0.02 -18.93 -5.10
CA PRO A 607 -0.03 -19.52 -3.76
C PRO A 607 1.34 -20.07 -3.32
N VAL A 608 1.60 -20.09 -2.01
CA VAL A 608 2.86 -20.53 -1.40
C VAL A 608 3.34 -21.93 -1.84
N PHE A 609 2.42 -22.85 -2.11
CA PHE A 609 2.72 -24.22 -2.52
C PHE A 609 3.10 -24.36 -4.00
N ASN A 610 2.88 -23.32 -4.82
CA ASN A 610 3.22 -23.32 -6.23
C ASN A 610 4.70 -23.01 -6.45
N LYS A 611 5.34 -23.74 -7.39
CA LYS A 611 6.72 -23.45 -7.77
C LYS A 611 6.86 -22.05 -8.36
N ILE A 612 7.87 -21.30 -7.91
CA ILE A 612 8.23 -20.01 -8.50
C ILE A 612 8.75 -20.28 -9.91
N SER A 613 8.25 -19.55 -10.91
CA SER A 613 8.69 -19.77 -12.29
C SER A 613 10.17 -19.38 -12.44
N ASN A 614 10.94 -20.15 -13.22
CA ASN A 614 12.37 -19.87 -13.46
C ASN A 614 12.62 -18.45 -14.01
N LYS A 615 11.63 -17.89 -14.74
CA LYS A 615 11.63 -16.51 -15.22
C LYS A 615 11.51 -15.51 -14.07
N LEU A 616 10.61 -15.74 -13.11
CA LEU A 616 10.49 -14.90 -11.91
C LEU A 616 11.73 -15.00 -11.02
N VAL A 617 12.27 -16.21 -10.80
CA VAL A 617 13.50 -16.41 -10.00
C VAL A 617 14.64 -15.56 -10.56
N LYS A 618 14.95 -15.69 -11.87
CA LYS A 618 16.01 -14.91 -12.51
C LYS A 618 15.78 -13.39 -12.50
N THR A 619 14.53 -12.94 -12.55
CA THR A 619 14.19 -11.51 -12.67
C THR A 619 14.00 -10.83 -11.31
N ARG A 620 13.66 -11.59 -10.26
CA ARG A 620 13.21 -11.05 -8.96
C ARG A 620 14.05 -11.50 -7.76
N LEU A 621 14.72 -12.65 -7.86
CA LEU A 621 15.48 -13.30 -6.79
C LEU A 621 16.97 -13.54 -7.18
N GLY A 622 17.35 -13.29 -8.43
CA GLY A 622 18.73 -13.47 -8.90
C GLY A 622 19.07 -14.92 -9.26
N ALA A 623 20.25 -15.39 -8.83
CA ALA A 623 20.83 -16.71 -9.17
C ALA A 623 20.48 -17.83 -8.16
N ALA A 624 19.54 -17.62 -7.25
CA ALA A 624 19.09 -18.66 -6.33
C ALA A 624 18.35 -19.76 -7.09
N ASN A 625 18.65 -21.03 -6.78
CA ASN A 625 17.96 -22.17 -7.40
C ASN A 625 16.46 -22.15 -7.05
N ALA A 626 15.62 -22.62 -7.98
CA ALA A 626 14.17 -22.66 -7.86
C ALA A 626 13.68 -23.74 -6.89
N VAL A 627 14.07 -23.65 -5.63
CA VAL A 627 13.66 -24.55 -4.54
C VAL A 627 12.24 -24.18 -4.13
N ASN A 628 11.35 -25.18 -4.04
CA ASN A 628 10.01 -24.96 -3.51
C ASN A 628 10.09 -25.02 -1.98
N LEU A 629 10.35 -23.86 -1.36
CA LEU A 629 10.42 -23.66 0.09
C LEU A 629 9.31 -24.39 0.84
N TRP A 630 8.08 -24.33 0.34
CA TRP A 630 6.92 -24.90 1.01
C TRP A 630 6.95 -26.44 1.04
N LYS A 631 7.13 -27.09 -0.11
CA LYS A 631 7.04 -28.56 -0.22
C LYS A 631 8.17 -29.31 0.48
N GLU A 632 9.34 -28.69 0.58
CA GLU A 632 10.54 -29.36 1.09
C GLU A 632 10.78 -29.13 2.59
N THR A 633 10.12 -28.12 3.19
CA THR A 633 10.48 -27.67 4.55
C THR A 633 9.33 -27.58 5.55
N VAL A 634 8.07 -27.62 5.10
CA VAL A 634 6.91 -27.34 5.96
C VAL A 634 6.12 -28.62 6.25
N GLU A 635 5.98 -28.96 7.53
CA GLU A 635 5.07 -30.03 8.00
C GLU A 635 3.61 -29.58 7.95
N TYR A 636 2.67 -30.48 7.67
CA TYR A 636 1.23 -30.19 7.63
C TYR A 636 0.51 -30.76 8.85
N ASP A 637 -0.36 -29.96 9.47
CA ASP A 637 -1.38 -30.41 10.44
C ASP A 637 -2.67 -29.61 10.22
N GLU A 638 -3.81 -30.13 10.65
CA GLU A 638 -5.12 -29.55 10.39
C GLU A 638 -6.06 -29.58 11.60
N LEU A 639 -6.74 -28.46 11.82
CA LEU A 639 -7.86 -28.34 12.75
C LEU A 639 -9.16 -28.69 12.03
N THR A 640 -9.80 -29.78 12.45
CA THR A 640 -11.02 -30.32 11.83
C THR A 640 -12.29 -29.90 12.56
N ILE A 641 -12.19 -29.61 13.86
CA ILE A 641 -13.34 -29.25 14.71
C ILE A 641 -13.70 -27.77 14.53
N ASN A 642 -14.90 -27.51 14.01
CA ASN A 642 -15.46 -26.16 13.92
C ASN A 642 -16.14 -25.75 15.23
N GLU A 643 -15.62 -24.70 15.87
CA GLU A 643 -16.16 -24.17 17.13
C GLU A 643 -17.19 -23.05 16.92
N ARG A 644 -17.17 -22.38 15.75
CA ARG A 644 -18.06 -21.24 15.47
C ARG A 644 -19.49 -21.68 15.13
N GLN A 645 -19.65 -22.80 14.41
CA GLN A 645 -20.95 -23.34 13.99
C GLN A 645 -21.40 -24.56 14.82
N LYS A 646 -20.92 -24.73 16.06
CA LYS A 646 -21.10 -25.93 16.90
C LYS A 646 -22.57 -26.32 17.22
N GLY A 647 -23.55 -25.50 16.84
CA GLY A 647 -24.98 -25.76 17.03
C GLY A 647 -25.81 -25.85 15.75
N ASP A 648 -25.19 -25.73 14.57
CA ASP A 648 -25.91 -25.69 13.28
C ASP A 648 -25.14 -26.51 12.21
N GLU A 649 -25.39 -27.81 12.22
CA GLU A 649 -24.75 -28.76 11.31
C GLU A 649 -25.14 -28.52 9.84
N THR A 650 -26.37 -28.06 9.61
CA THR A 650 -26.89 -27.72 8.28
C THR A 650 -26.11 -26.54 7.70
N PHE A 651 -25.94 -25.47 8.48
CA PHE A 651 -25.16 -24.31 8.06
C PHE A 651 -23.68 -24.64 7.89
N PHE A 652 -23.12 -25.49 8.75
CA PHE A 652 -21.74 -25.98 8.57
C PHE A 652 -21.55 -26.74 7.25
N LYS A 653 -22.43 -27.72 6.94
CA LYS A 653 -22.39 -28.46 5.67
C LYS A 653 -22.52 -27.54 4.47
N MET A 654 -23.41 -26.55 4.56
CA MET A 654 -23.58 -25.54 3.52
C MET A 654 -22.30 -24.73 3.27
N LEU A 655 -21.65 -24.24 4.33
CA LEU A 655 -20.39 -23.49 4.23
C LEU A 655 -19.24 -24.37 3.71
N ASP A 656 -19.19 -25.64 4.08
CA ASP A 656 -18.16 -26.57 3.60
C ASP A 656 -18.36 -26.91 2.11
N SER A 657 -19.61 -27.09 1.66
CA SER A 657 -19.96 -27.20 0.23
C SER A 657 -19.52 -25.96 -0.56
N ILE A 658 -19.77 -24.76 -0.04
CA ILE A 658 -19.32 -23.50 -0.65
C ILE A 658 -17.79 -23.42 -0.71
N ARG A 659 -17.09 -23.79 0.39
CA ARG A 659 -15.63 -23.79 0.47
C ARG A 659 -14.97 -24.65 -0.61
N HIS A 660 -15.56 -25.80 -0.94
CA HIS A 660 -15.06 -26.69 -1.98
C HIS A 660 -15.55 -26.34 -3.39
N GLY A 661 -16.48 -25.39 -3.53
CA GLY A 661 -17.12 -25.06 -4.80
C GLY A 661 -18.13 -26.11 -5.28
N CYS A 662 -18.57 -27.00 -4.40
CA CYS A 662 -19.52 -28.08 -4.68
C CYS A 662 -20.90 -27.74 -4.11
N LEU A 663 -21.61 -26.81 -4.77
CA LEU A 663 -22.95 -26.41 -4.35
C LEU A 663 -23.97 -27.53 -4.63
N THR A 664 -24.69 -27.97 -3.61
CA THR A 664 -25.83 -28.88 -3.76
C THR A 664 -27.11 -28.08 -4.04
N ASP A 665 -28.11 -28.70 -4.67
CA ASP A 665 -29.41 -28.07 -4.90
C ASP A 665 -30.04 -27.60 -3.56
N ASP A 666 -29.93 -28.42 -2.51
CA ASP A 666 -30.36 -28.08 -1.15
C ASP A 666 -29.69 -26.80 -0.61
N THR A 667 -28.39 -26.62 -0.89
CA THR A 667 -27.63 -25.41 -0.48
C THR A 667 -28.16 -24.18 -1.22
N ILE A 668 -28.39 -24.31 -2.52
CA ILE A 668 -28.88 -23.22 -3.36
C ILE A 668 -30.30 -22.81 -2.92
N ASP A 669 -31.17 -23.78 -2.67
CA ASP A 669 -32.54 -23.52 -2.24
C ASP A 669 -32.59 -22.90 -0.85
N THR A 670 -31.73 -23.34 0.06
CA THR A 670 -31.57 -22.70 1.38
C THR A 670 -31.13 -21.25 1.22
N LEU A 671 -30.10 -20.96 0.43
CA LEU A 671 -29.66 -19.57 0.18
C LEU A 671 -30.74 -18.70 -0.47
N LYS A 672 -31.49 -19.26 -1.44
CA LYS A 672 -32.62 -18.56 -2.08
C LYS A 672 -33.76 -18.29 -1.10
N SER A 673 -34.00 -19.18 -0.14
CA SER A 673 -35.02 -18.97 0.90
C SER A 673 -34.72 -17.75 1.79
N HIS A 674 -33.45 -17.36 1.88
CA HIS A 674 -33.02 -16.15 2.60
C HIS A 674 -33.14 -14.86 1.77
N VAL A 675 -33.58 -14.93 0.52
CA VAL A 675 -33.88 -13.75 -0.32
C VAL A 675 -35.32 -13.30 -0.06
N PHE A 676 -35.48 -12.13 0.56
CA PHE A 676 -36.81 -11.59 0.84
C PHE A 676 -37.48 -11.02 -0.41
N ASN A 677 -38.73 -11.41 -0.66
CA ASN A 677 -39.60 -10.85 -1.70
C ASN A 677 -40.61 -9.81 -1.18
N VAL A 678 -40.54 -9.48 0.11
CA VAL A 678 -41.43 -8.53 0.80
C VAL A 678 -40.68 -7.24 1.17
N SER A 679 -41.42 -6.16 1.45
CA SER A 679 -40.81 -4.92 1.93
C SER A 679 -40.10 -5.13 3.28
N ILE A 680 -39.02 -4.38 3.52
CA ILE A 680 -38.26 -4.47 4.78
C ILE A 680 -39.15 -4.19 5.99
N GLN A 681 -40.16 -3.31 5.86
CA GLN A 681 -41.09 -2.99 6.96
C GLN A 681 -42.02 -4.15 7.33
N GLU A 682 -42.50 -4.92 6.35
CA GLU A 682 -43.37 -6.08 6.59
C GLU A 682 -42.60 -7.24 7.20
N LYS A 683 -41.38 -7.50 6.70
CA LYS A 683 -40.53 -8.56 7.26
C LYS A 683 -40.13 -8.28 8.70
N TYR A 684 -39.94 -7.01 9.05
CA TYR A 684 -39.65 -6.62 10.43
C TYR A 684 -40.82 -6.94 11.39
N LYS A 685 -42.08 -6.73 10.98
CA LYS A 685 -43.25 -7.09 11.79
C LYS A 685 -43.38 -8.60 12.02
N GLU A 686 -43.06 -9.40 11.00
CA GLU A 686 -43.01 -10.87 11.13
C GLU A 686 -41.89 -11.30 12.10
N LEU A 687 -40.67 -10.75 11.93
CA LEU A 687 -39.52 -11.12 12.77
C LEU A 687 -39.69 -10.66 14.22
N GLU A 688 -40.34 -9.52 14.48
CA GLU A 688 -40.75 -9.09 15.82
C GLU A 688 -41.73 -10.08 16.47
N SER A 689 -42.59 -10.71 15.67
CA SER A 689 -43.57 -11.70 16.16
C SER A 689 -42.99 -13.09 16.37
N GLU A 690 -41.95 -13.48 15.62
CA GLU A 690 -41.33 -14.81 15.68
C GLU A 690 -40.19 -14.91 16.70
N GLY A 691 -39.67 -13.80 17.22
CA GLY A 691 -38.65 -13.78 18.28
C GLY A 691 -37.30 -14.39 17.90
N THR A 692 -37.10 -14.77 16.63
CA THR A 692 -35.85 -15.36 16.14
C THR A 692 -34.91 -14.29 15.57
N ASN A 693 -33.62 -14.45 15.85
CA ASN A 693 -32.56 -13.46 15.64
C ASN A 693 -31.54 -13.94 14.56
N PRO A 694 -31.93 -14.21 13.30
CA PRO A 694 -30.96 -14.59 12.28
C PRO A 694 -30.13 -13.36 11.84
N PRO A 695 -28.85 -13.54 11.44
CA PRO A 695 -28.07 -12.48 10.83
C PRO A 695 -28.67 -12.11 9.47
N ILE A 696 -29.11 -10.86 9.31
CA ILE A 696 -29.70 -10.35 8.07
C ILE A 696 -28.61 -9.63 7.27
N CYS A 697 -28.25 -10.16 6.10
CA CYS A 697 -27.46 -9.45 5.11
C CYS A 697 -28.40 -8.72 4.14
N LEU A 698 -28.35 -7.39 4.13
CA LEU A 698 -29.09 -6.57 3.16
C LEU A 698 -28.20 -6.32 1.93
N PHE A 699 -28.61 -6.85 0.78
CA PHE A 699 -28.05 -6.49 -0.52
C PHE A 699 -29.09 -5.69 -1.30
N SER A 700 -28.69 -4.63 -2.02
CA SER A 700 -29.60 -3.98 -2.96
C SER A 700 -29.89 -4.93 -4.12
N LYS A 701 -31.16 -5.08 -4.51
CA LYS A 701 -31.53 -5.62 -5.83
C LYS A 701 -30.95 -4.69 -6.90
N ILE A 702 -29.77 -4.99 -7.40
CA ILE A 702 -29.23 -4.40 -8.63
C ILE A 702 -28.85 -5.57 -9.53
N ASP A 703 -29.58 -5.70 -10.64
CA ASP A 703 -29.26 -6.58 -11.77
C ASP A 703 -27.99 -6.08 -12.47
N ALA A 704 -26.84 -6.20 -11.82
CA ALA A 704 -25.57 -5.72 -12.35
C ALA A 704 -24.97 -6.64 -13.43
N CYS A 705 -25.53 -7.84 -13.64
CA CYS A 705 -24.94 -8.88 -14.50
C CYS A 705 -25.62 -9.10 -15.85
N GLU A 706 -26.69 -8.37 -16.23
CA GLU A 706 -27.41 -8.63 -17.50
C GLU A 706 -27.03 -7.75 -18.69
N LYS A 707 -26.03 -6.87 -18.59
CA LYS A 707 -25.54 -6.13 -19.77
C LYS A 707 -24.13 -6.53 -20.13
N ASN A 708 -24.03 -7.63 -20.89
CA ASN A 708 -23.06 -7.84 -21.97
C ASN A 708 -23.47 -9.10 -22.77
N GLN A 709 -24.37 -8.92 -23.73
CA GLN A 709 -24.48 -9.75 -24.93
C GLN A 709 -24.21 -8.89 -26.15
#